data_AF-A0A937T5D7-F1
#
_entry.id   AF-A0A937T5D7-F1
#
_cell.length_a   1.000
_cell.length_b   1.000
_cell.length_c   1.000
_cell.angle_alpha   90.00
_cell.angle_beta   90.00
_cell.angle_gamma   90.00
#
_symmetry.space_group_name_H-M   'P 1'
#
loop_
_entity.id
_entity.type
_entity.pdbx_description
1 polymer ?
#
loop_
_entity_poly.entity_id
_entity_poly.type
_entity_poly.pdbx_seq_one_letter_code
_entity_poly.pdbx_strand_id
1 'polypeptide(L)'
;MMKRRTAPFIFCVLLILPAPTTPADCAELPRPVVEFTFDNGLNNTGTGGGAGTVTVYAEGDAPVLARGPWARCLDLSQSSRFGGTTADKDPAGAAMLYSGTEVDQLSDFSVTFWMKAPVGERGIASRILTKSSSWEITYGDGLAAFYATESHSKRHYNPRRLSHDPRGRWTFVAMVVDAAEGKMRIRMGDRVDGLAEEITHDLVEPIPQTESALEIGNFNGIRPFKGLLDNLRVYDQPLSAEQIQVLFESDQARTTPPELVYSRGITAHGQRAFRLKPSAIPFSSRWQNRKKEQTFQLLDAYHATHLLWVYGMNPAYVKEVKDKGIFYEGTLNGMYGAHLSGEDPDATTDTTGRAWNLDGRKFVPRHMEAWPNSWQHWRGCHNSPGFRKVFYEGVDTLVDIGCDAIHVDDWEMVLAPASTGRGCFCPACMELLRGYLKQTYSEEQLHEFGIEDVNVFDYGKYLRSRYGITNADECFAEYRTIFREDPLAKIFVSAQRMGLRDFYARLRAHLDEVSPDKYIPVSVNNQFYRRAADRRFRGYYCADVVDFFIGEVSQSMQDANHFIHCSKLAEGFDVPQVMMSKPHVLAKAQAALATTYALGSCMRVPWDAYMDNDPATRQPAPRYYGELNDWGPFYDFVHQHARLFDDTHPVAEVAVILNADLDNFTSFWSLADRLARDQIQFRVIPATSQYNRLPLNADMILKFSHAILLSPEESFCEEDRQALASVRQSLRVRFLSPDEDIAAALNRAGEKLLHLEGPDNVYAFVRTRPNSAVIHLVNWNVAANGPDAFHYVTLQLPQPKRWGEAPTVTYCEPGRSSGIKIEPERHASMLRITVPQIETWGIVEIGVKENTE
;
A
#
# COMPACT_ATOMS: atom_id res chain seq x y z
N MET A 1 -26.26 70.45 -28.48
CA MET A 1 -25.44 69.91 -29.59
C MET A 1 -24.89 68.55 -29.13
N MET A 2 -25.54 67.42 -29.42
CA MET A 2 -25.58 66.62 -30.65
C MET A 2 -24.38 65.67 -30.85
N LYS A 3 -24.72 64.42 -31.22
CA LYS A 3 -23.93 63.25 -31.70
C LYS A 3 -23.39 62.31 -30.62
N ARG A 4 -24.09 61.19 -30.34
CA ARG A 4 -24.22 59.90 -31.08
C ARG A 4 -23.00 58.98 -30.85
N ARG A 5 -23.18 57.95 -30.03
CA ARG A 5 -22.43 56.68 -30.09
C ARG A 5 -23.42 55.56 -30.39
N THR A 6 -23.12 54.82 -31.46
CA THR A 6 -23.80 53.64 -31.97
C THR A 6 -23.40 52.40 -31.16
N ALA A 7 -24.39 51.61 -30.72
CA ALA A 7 -24.22 50.24 -30.25
C ALA A 7 -24.86 49.28 -31.28
N PRO A 8 -24.32 48.06 -31.48
CA PRO A 8 -24.82 47.14 -32.50
C PRO A 8 -26.06 46.38 -32.02
N PHE A 9 -26.99 46.19 -32.94
CA PHE A 9 -28.19 45.36 -32.84
C PHE A 9 -27.82 43.88 -32.69
N ILE A 10 -28.32 43.22 -31.64
CA ILE A 10 -28.38 41.75 -31.55
C ILE A 10 -29.76 41.32 -32.05
N PHE A 11 -29.78 40.50 -33.10
CA PHE A 11 -30.97 39.82 -33.60
C PHE A 11 -31.25 38.61 -32.68
N CYS A 12 -32.28 38.69 -31.83
CA CYS A 12 -32.85 37.53 -31.16
C CYS A 12 -33.79 36.80 -32.14
N VAL A 13 -33.35 35.65 -32.65
CA VAL A 13 -34.22 34.67 -33.30
C VAL A 13 -34.98 33.93 -32.19
N LEU A 14 -36.27 34.23 -32.04
CA LEU A 14 -37.18 33.41 -31.23
C LEU A 14 -37.36 32.06 -31.93
N LEU A 15 -36.69 31.02 -31.43
CA LEU A 15 -37.08 29.64 -31.65
C LEU A 15 -38.34 29.38 -30.81
N ILE A 16 -39.47 29.19 -31.48
CA ILE A 16 -40.71 28.70 -30.86
C ILE A 16 -40.45 27.25 -30.46
N LEU A 17 -40.13 27.04 -29.19
CA LEU A 17 -40.12 25.70 -28.58
C LEU A 17 -41.58 25.22 -28.48
N PRO A 18 -41.88 23.96 -28.83
CA PRO A 18 -43.20 23.40 -28.54
C PRO A 18 -43.43 23.42 -27.03
N ALA A 19 -44.65 23.78 -26.63
CA ALA A 19 -45.08 23.79 -25.23
C ALA A 19 -44.76 22.45 -24.57
N PRO A 20 -44.33 22.44 -23.29
CA PRO A 20 -44.14 21.20 -22.56
C PRO A 20 -45.47 20.45 -22.54
N THR A 21 -45.50 19.30 -23.18
CA THR A 21 -46.53 18.30 -22.92
C THR A 21 -46.53 18.06 -21.41
N THR A 22 -47.69 18.25 -20.78
CA THR A 22 -47.97 17.79 -19.42
C THR A 22 -47.32 16.41 -19.22
N PRO A 23 -46.57 16.17 -18.13
CA PRO A 23 -46.05 14.85 -17.84
C PRO A 23 -47.24 13.88 -17.86
N ALA A 24 -47.14 12.82 -18.64
CA ALA A 24 -47.96 11.64 -18.37
C ALA A 24 -47.79 11.33 -16.87
N ASP A 25 -48.88 11.05 -16.17
CA ASP A 25 -48.85 10.57 -14.78
C ASP A 25 -47.75 9.51 -14.66
N CYS A 26 -46.60 9.86 -14.07
CA CYS A 26 -45.60 8.87 -13.73
C CYS A 26 -46.27 7.97 -12.70
N ALA A 27 -46.53 6.71 -13.05
CA ALA A 27 -47.10 5.74 -12.13
C ALA A 27 -46.29 5.78 -10.82
N GLU A 28 -46.96 6.12 -9.72
CA GLU A 28 -46.32 6.19 -8.41
C GLU A 28 -45.79 4.80 -8.06
N LEU A 29 -44.50 4.71 -7.73
CA LEU A 29 -43.87 3.45 -7.31
C LEU A 29 -44.22 3.20 -5.85
N PRO A 30 -44.86 2.06 -5.51
CA PRO A 30 -45.07 1.70 -4.12
C PRO A 30 -43.73 1.51 -3.41
N ARG A 31 -43.71 1.64 -2.08
CA ARG A 31 -42.49 1.36 -1.31
C ARG A 31 -42.36 -0.15 -1.11
N PRO A 32 -41.17 -0.74 -1.39
CA PRO A 32 -40.94 -2.16 -1.12
C PRO A 32 -40.92 -2.46 0.38
N VAL A 33 -41.35 -3.66 0.75
CA VAL A 33 -41.23 -4.18 2.12
C VAL A 33 -39.80 -4.62 2.44
N VAL A 34 -39.10 -5.14 1.43
CA VAL A 34 -37.67 -5.45 1.48
C VAL A 34 -36.94 -4.68 0.39
N GLU A 35 -35.92 -3.90 0.74
CA GLU A 35 -35.03 -3.24 -0.20
C GLU A 35 -33.58 -3.30 0.27
N PHE A 36 -32.77 -4.01 -0.51
CA PHE A 36 -31.32 -4.07 -0.37
C PHE A 36 -30.65 -3.41 -1.57
N THR A 37 -30.18 -2.17 -1.37
CA THR A 37 -29.26 -1.49 -2.30
C THR A 37 -27.80 -1.78 -1.98
N PHE A 38 -27.52 -2.48 -0.87
CA PHE A 38 -26.18 -2.83 -0.36
C PHE A 38 -25.24 -1.66 0.01
N ASP A 39 -25.67 -0.42 -0.18
CA ASP A 39 -24.90 0.77 0.18
C ASP A 39 -24.77 0.97 1.68
N ASN A 40 -25.85 0.66 2.40
CA ASN A 40 -25.93 0.73 3.86
C ASN A 40 -25.64 -0.62 4.52
N GLY A 41 -24.79 -1.44 3.88
CA GLY A 41 -24.51 -2.79 4.34
C GLY A 41 -25.67 -3.75 4.03
N LEU A 42 -25.99 -4.62 4.98
CA LEU A 42 -27.07 -5.61 4.85
C LEU A 42 -28.39 -5.12 5.47
N ASN A 43 -28.55 -3.82 5.68
CA ASN A 43 -29.77 -3.27 6.25
C ASN A 43 -30.89 -3.23 5.20
N ASN A 44 -32.08 -3.69 5.58
CA ASN A 44 -33.27 -3.54 4.77
C ASN A 44 -33.77 -2.09 4.90
N THR A 45 -33.81 -1.37 3.78
CA THR A 45 -34.27 0.02 3.71
C THR A 45 -35.75 0.16 3.33
N GLY A 46 -36.41 -0.97 3.05
CA GLY A 46 -37.84 -1.09 2.84
C GLY A 46 -38.64 -0.88 4.12
N THR A 47 -39.97 -0.92 4.01
CA THR A 47 -40.88 -0.65 5.13
C THR A 47 -40.81 -1.71 6.25
N GLY A 48 -40.33 -2.92 5.95
CA GLY A 48 -40.13 -3.99 6.94
C GLY A 48 -38.97 -3.76 7.92
N GLY A 49 -37.96 -2.97 7.52
CA GLY A 49 -36.77 -2.71 8.34
C GLY A 49 -35.95 -3.97 8.65
N GLY A 50 -35.08 -3.92 9.66
CA GLY A 50 -34.20 -5.05 10.01
C GLY A 50 -32.96 -5.16 9.12
N ALA A 51 -32.23 -6.27 9.26
CA ALA A 51 -30.99 -6.51 8.52
C ALA A 51 -30.83 -7.99 8.17
N GLY A 52 -30.19 -8.25 7.03
CA GLY A 52 -29.75 -9.58 6.66
C GLY A 52 -28.51 -10.01 7.44
N THR A 53 -28.34 -11.31 7.60
CA THR A 53 -27.13 -11.93 8.18
C THR A 53 -26.45 -12.83 7.17
N VAL A 54 -25.12 -12.85 7.15
CA VAL A 54 -24.38 -13.75 6.26
C VAL A 54 -24.16 -15.10 6.91
N THR A 55 -24.41 -16.15 6.14
CA THR A 55 -24.05 -17.53 6.46
C THR A 55 -23.07 -18.03 5.41
N VAL A 56 -21.88 -18.44 5.83
CA VAL A 56 -20.85 -19.02 4.97
C VAL A 56 -20.90 -20.54 5.12
N TYR A 57 -21.21 -21.26 4.05
CA TYR A 57 -21.36 -22.72 4.09
C TYR A 57 -20.07 -23.45 3.78
N ALA A 58 -19.15 -22.84 3.02
CA ALA A 58 -17.83 -23.37 2.71
C ALA A 58 -16.72 -22.36 2.99
N GLU A 59 -15.59 -22.83 3.52
CA GLU A 59 -14.42 -21.99 3.81
C GLU A 59 -13.93 -21.28 2.53
N GLY A 60 -13.67 -19.98 2.62
CA GLY A 60 -13.24 -19.16 1.47
C GLY A 60 -14.39 -18.58 0.63
N ASP A 61 -15.63 -19.06 0.80
CA ASP A 61 -16.78 -18.65 -0.03
C ASP A 61 -17.56 -17.44 0.55
N ALA A 62 -16.98 -16.72 1.51
CA ALA A 62 -17.63 -15.58 2.14
C ALA A 62 -17.98 -14.47 1.11
N PRO A 63 -19.19 -13.89 1.16
CA PRO A 63 -19.58 -12.84 0.24
C PRO A 63 -18.94 -11.51 0.64
N VAL A 64 -18.87 -10.59 -0.32
CA VAL A 64 -18.45 -9.20 -0.07
C VAL A 64 -19.43 -8.22 -0.71
N LEU A 65 -19.50 -7.01 -0.17
CA LEU A 65 -20.23 -5.91 -0.76
C LEU A 65 -19.29 -5.18 -1.73
N ALA A 66 -19.19 -5.68 -2.95
CA ALA A 66 -18.33 -5.14 -3.99
C ALA A 66 -18.89 -3.84 -4.59
N ARG A 67 -18.08 -3.10 -5.35
CA ARG A 67 -18.54 -1.93 -6.09
C ARG A 67 -19.41 -2.39 -7.28
N GLY A 68 -20.66 -1.96 -7.29
CA GLY A 68 -21.63 -2.16 -8.37
C GLY A 68 -21.78 -0.93 -9.27
N PRO A 69 -22.63 -0.99 -10.31
CA PRO A 69 -22.88 0.13 -11.20
C PRO A 69 -23.75 1.22 -10.57
N TRP A 70 -24.49 0.91 -9.49
CA TRP A 70 -25.38 1.84 -8.77
C TRP A 70 -24.75 2.35 -7.47
N ALA A 71 -24.06 1.49 -6.73
CA ALA A 71 -22.98 1.85 -5.80
C ALA A 71 -22.30 0.60 -5.22
N ARG A 72 -22.93 -0.12 -4.28
CA ARG A 72 -22.48 -1.44 -3.84
C ARG A 72 -23.43 -2.55 -4.30
N CYS A 73 -22.89 -3.75 -4.43
CA CYS A 73 -23.64 -4.95 -4.78
C CYS A 73 -23.16 -6.15 -3.93
N LEU A 74 -24.02 -7.14 -3.72
CA LEU A 74 -23.66 -8.39 -3.08
C LEU A 74 -22.90 -9.28 -4.07
N ASP A 75 -21.62 -9.51 -3.81
CA ASP A 75 -20.73 -10.38 -4.59
C ASP A 75 -20.63 -11.78 -3.98
N LEU A 76 -21.19 -12.75 -4.68
CA LEU A 76 -21.15 -14.18 -4.35
C LEU A 76 -20.25 -14.97 -5.30
N SER A 77 -19.48 -14.29 -6.15
CA SER A 77 -18.66 -14.90 -7.20
C SER A 77 -17.52 -15.80 -6.69
N GLN A 78 -17.24 -15.74 -5.39
CA GLN A 78 -16.27 -16.61 -4.72
C GLN A 78 -16.78 -18.01 -4.45
N SER A 79 -18.08 -18.25 -4.58
CA SER A 79 -18.64 -19.59 -4.36
C SER A 79 -17.84 -20.66 -5.11
N SER A 80 -17.37 -21.65 -4.36
CA SER A 80 -16.58 -22.79 -4.83
C SER A 80 -17.23 -23.57 -5.97
N ARG A 81 -18.56 -23.49 -6.08
CA ARG A 81 -19.36 -24.08 -7.17
C ARG A 81 -20.40 -23.09 -7.69
N PHE A 82 -20.87 -23.31 -8.92
CA PHE A 82 -22.08 -22.70 -9.46
C PHE A 82 -23.21 -23.72 -9.54
N GLY A 83 -24.28 -23.52 -8.76
CA GLY A 83 -25.40 -24.45 -8.66
C GLY A 83 -25.07 -25.76 -7.95
N GLY A 84 -25.89 -26.79 -8.20
CA GLY A 84 -25.74 -28.12 -7.61
C GLY A 84 -27.01 -28.98 -7.72
N THR A 85 -26.90 -30.29 -7.55
CA THR A 85 -28.03 -31.22 -7.51
C THR A 85 -28.56 -31.40 -6.09
N THR A 86 -29.65 -32.17 -5.92
CA THR A 86 -30.14 -32.56 -4.59
C THR A 86 -29.34 -33.74 -4.03
N ALA A 87 -28.51 -34.39 -4.85
CA ALA A 87 -27.60 -35.44 -4.42
C ALA A 87 -26.28 -34.87 -3.89
N ASP A 88 -25.96 -33.61 -4.20
CA ASP A 88 -24.79 -32.93 -3.69
C ASP A 88 -24.96 -32.69 -2.19
N LYS A 89 -24.04 -33.24 -1.39
CA LYS A 89 -24.06 -33.10 0.07
C LYS A 89 -22.95 -32.19 0.59
N ASP A 90 -21.96 -31.91 -0.24
CA ASP A 90 -20.85 -31.03 0.13
C ASP A 90 -21.34 -29.58 0.17
N PRO A 91 -21.18 -28.88 1.31
CA PRO A 91 -21.48 -27.47 1.43
C PRO A 91 -20.66 -26.64 0.43
N ALA A 92 -21.30 -25.64 -0.17
CA ALA A 92 -20.71 -24.73 -1.13
C ALA A 92 -21.39 -23.34 -1.07
N GLY A 93 -20.58 -22.31 -1.20
CA GLY A 93 -20.99 -20.91 -1.25
C GLY A 93 -21.35 -20.30 0.09
N ALA A 94 -22.00 -19.16 0.02
CA ALA A 94 -22.58 -18.44 1.13
C ALA A 94 -23.97 -17.91 0.76
N ALA A 95 -24.72 -17.42 1.74
CA ALA A 95 -25.97 -16.72 1.52
C ALA A 95 -26.13 -15.53 2.46
N MET A 96 -26.92 -14.55 2.04
CA MET A 96 -27.54 -13.61 2.96
C MET A 96 -28.92 -14.15 3.37
N LEU A 97 -29.19 -14.21 4.67
CA LEU A 97 -30.47 -14.62 5.23
C LEU A 97 -31.21 -13.39 5.74
N TYR A 98 -32.47 -13.24 5.36
CA TYR A 98 -33.34 -12.19 5.87
C TYR A 98 -34.59 -12.79 6.51
N SER A 99 -34.80 -12.53 7.80
CA SER A 99 -35.83 -13.18 8.62
C SER A 99 -36.99 -12.24 9.02
N GLY A 100 -37.28 -11.21 8.20
CA GLY A 100 -38.44 -10.34 8.41
C GLY A 100 -39.75 -11.10 8.21
N THR A 101 -40.72 -10.90 9.10
CA THR A 101 -42.01 -11.62 9.05
C THR A 101 -42.89 -11.20 7.86
N GLU A 102 -42.63 -10.02 7.29
CA GLU A 102 -43.37 -9.49 6.14
C GLU A 102 -43.14 -10.28 4.85
N VAL A 103 -42.07 -11.09 4.76
CA VAL A 103 -41.89 -12.01 3.64
C VAL A 103 -42.58 -13.37 3.83
N ASP A 104 -43.14 -13.65 5.02
CA ASP A 104 -43.81 -14.92 5.32
C ASP A 104 -45.25 -14.97 4.79
N GLN A 105 -45.92 -13.82 4.67
CA GLN A 105 -47.35 -13.71 4.34
C GLN A 105 -47.63 -13.19 2.92
N LEU A 106 -46.69 -13.34 2.00
CA LEU A 106 -46.85 -12.85 0.62
C LEU A 106 -47.80 -13.75 -0.17
N SER A 107 -48.99 -13.25 -0.53
CA SER A 107 -49.92 -13.90 -1.48
C SER A 107 -49.85 -13.27 -2.87
N ASP A 108 -49.89 -11.94 -2.92
CA ASP A 108 -49.72 -11.12 -4.10
C ASP A 108 -48.47 -10.28 -3.88
N PHE A 109 -47.48 -10.39 -4.77
CA PHE A 109 -46.18 -9.78 -4.54
C PHE A 109 -45.38 -9.61 -5.81
N SER A 110 -44.38 -8.73 -5.74
CA SER A 110 -43.41 -8.55 -6.81
C SER A 110 -42.00 -8.65 -6.28
N VAL A 111 -41.11 -9.27 -7.04
CA VAL A 111 -39.68 -9.34 -6.76
C VAL A 111 -38.94 -8.73 -7.93
N THR A 112 -38.07 -7.75 -7.66
CA THR A 112 -37.21 -7.14 -8.67
C THR A 112 -35.77 -7.13 -8.20
N PHE A 113 -34.81 -7.39 -9.07
CA PHE A 113 -33.39 -7.27 -8.77
C PHE A 113 -32.55 -7.16 -10.03
N TRP A 114 -31.31 -6.72 -9.87
CA TRP A 114 -30.28 -6.83 -10.89
C TRP A 114 -29.32 -7.96 -10.53
N MET A 115 -28.88 -8.70 -11.55
CA MET A 115 -27.88 -9.75 -11.39
C MET A 115 -26.80 -9.67 -12.47
N LYS A 116 -25.59 -10.14 -12.15
CA LYS A 116 -24.53 -10.39 -13.15
C LYS A 116 -23.99 -11.80 -12.96
N ALA A 117 -24.37 -12.69 -13.87
CA ALA A 117 -23.88 -14.06 -13.89
C ALA A 117 -22.50 -14.15 -14.58
N PRO A 118 -21.62 -15.08 -14.18
CA PRO A 118 -20.28 -15.22 -14.74
C PRO A 118 -20.30 -15.78 -16.18
N VAL A 119 -19.27 -15.44 -16.95
CA VAL A 119 -19.06 -16.00 -18.29
C VAL A 119 -18.46 -17.40 -18.15
N GLY A 120 -19.01 -18.38 -18.86
CA GLY A 120 -18.42 -19.73 -18.96
C GLY A 120 -18.93 -20.78 -17.97
N GLU A 121 -19.55 -20.37 -16.84
CA GLU A 121 -20.27 -21.33 -15.99
C GLU A 121 -21.49 -21.88 -16.76
N ARG A 122 -21.51 -23.20 -16.96
CA ARG A 122 -22.58 -23.95 -17.65
C ARG A 122 -22.93 -25.16 -16.80
N GLY A 123 -24.22 -25.38 -16.54
CA GLY A 123 -24.66 -26.47 -15.67
C GLY A 123 -25.79 -26.09 -14.72
N ILE A 124 -26.13 -27.04 -13.84
CA ILE A 124 -27.34 -27.11 -12.99
C ILE A 124 -27.73 -25.76 -12.38
N ALA A 125 -29.03 -25.45 -12.41
CA ALA A 125 -29.55 -24.16 -11.95
C ALA A 125 -29.09 -23.81 -10.51
N SER A 126 -28.52 -22.62 -10.37
CA SER A 126 -28.20 -21.97 -9.09
C SER A 126 -29.44 -21.34 -8.46
N ARG A 127 -29.41 -21.01 -7.16
CA ARG A 127 -30.50 -20.28 -6.49
C ARG A 127 -30.08 -18.86 -6.19
N ILE A 128 -30.84 -17.91 -6.73
CA ILE A 128 -30.69 -16.48 -6.45
C ILE A 128 -31.48 -16.12 -5.20
N LEU A 129 -32.75 -16.55 -5.12
CA LEU A 129 -33.62 -16.31 -3.99
C LEU A 129 -34.35 -17.60 -3.64
N THR A 130 -34.44 -17.92 -2.35
CA THR A 130 -35.11 -19.11 -1.85
C THR A 130 -35.98 -18.72 -0.67
N LYS A 131 -37.28 -19.00 -0.77
CA LYS A 131 -38.20 -19.07 0.35
C LYS A 131 -38.56 -20.53 0.57
N SER A 132 -38.00 -21.12 1.63
CA SER A 132 -38.09 -22.57 1.84
C SER A 132 -39.54 -23.07 1.85
N SER A 133 -39.78 -24.15 1.08
CA SER A 133 -41.11 -24.77 0.89
C SER A 133 -42.19 -23.85 0.31
N SER A 134 -41.82 -22.69 -0.24
CA SER A 134 -42.72 -21.73 -0.87
C SER A 134 -42.31 -21.50 -2.32
N TRP A 135 -41.35 -20.62 -2.59
CA TRP A 135 -40.90 -20.29 -3.94
C TRP A 135 -39.37 -20.14 -4.04
N GLU A 136 -38.83 -20.31 -5.24
CA GLU A 136 -37.40 -20.11 -5.55
C GLU A 136 -37.24 -19.32 -6.84
N ILE A 137 -36.21 -18.50 -6.92
CA ILE A 137 -35.73 -17.89 -8.17
C ILE A 137 -34.39 -18.50 -8.47
N THR A 138 -34.32 -19.16 -9.61
CA THR A 138 -33.14 -19.91 -10.04
C THR A 138 -32.50 -19.26 -11.26
N TYR A 139 -31.23 -19.55 -11.47
CA TYR A 139 -30.56 -19.17 -12.71
C TYR A 139 -29.73 -20.32 -13.29
N GLY A 140 -29.97 -20.61 -14.56
CA GLY A 140 -29.26 -21.63 -15.33
C GLY A 140 -29.39 -21.37 -16.83
N ASP A 141 -28.31 -21.61 -17.58
CA ASP A 141 -28.27 -21.47 -19.04
C ASP A 141 -28.84 -20.15 -19.60
N GLY A 142 -28.55 -19.04 -18.92
CA GLY A 142 -28.97 -17.69 -19.33
C GLY A 142 -30.42 -17.33 -19.03
N LEU A 143 -31.11 -18.11 -18.19
CA LEU A 143 -32.50 -17.90 -17.80
C LEU A 143 -32.62 -17.73 -16.28
N ALA A 144 -33.31 -16.67 -15.84
CA ALA A 144 -33.76 -16.52 -14.46
C ALA A 144 -35.21 -17.01 -14.35
N ALA A 145 -35.43 -18.22 -13.82
CA ALA A 145 -36.74 -18.86 -13.76
C ALA A 145 -37.32 -18.85 -12.34
N PHE A 146 -38.63 -18.67 -12.23
CA PHE A 146 -39.36 -18.72 -10.97
C PHE A 146 -39.94 -20.12 -10.74
N TYR A 147 -39.87 -20.58 -9.51
CA TYR A 147 -40.38 -21.86 -9.07
C TYR A 147 -41.37 -21.62 -7.95
N ALA A 148 -42.59 -22.13 -8.08
CA ALA A 148 -43.57 -22.16 -7.00
C ALA A 148 -43.79 -23.60 -6.53
N THR A 149 -43.92 -23.79 -5.22
CA THR A 149 -44.38 -25.06 -4.65
C THR A 149 -45.90 -25.03 -4.62
N GLU A 150 -46.58 -25.74 -5.51
CA GLU A 150 -48.05 -25.80 -5.57
C GLU A 150 -48.49 -27.18 -5.10
N SER A 151 -49.27 -27.25 -4.01
CA SER A 151 -49.83 -28.44 -3.35
C SER A 151 -49.18 -29.78 -3.76
N HIS A 152 -47.93 -29.99 -3.32
CA HIS A 152 -47.13 -31.23 -3.50
C HIS A 152 -46.31 -31.36 -4.80
N SER A 153 -46.25 -30.35 -5.68
CA SER A 153 -45.37 -30.35 -6.87
C SER A 153 -44.70 -28.99 -7.09
N LYS A 154 -43.48 -28.97 -7.65
CA LYS A 154 -42.80 -27.73 -8.05
C LYS A 154 -43.16 -27.38 -9.49
N ARG A 155 -43.72 -26.18 -9.70
CA ARG A 155 -44.01 -25.62 -11.01
C ARG A 155 -42.93 -24.64 -11.43
N HIS A 156 -42.65 -24.60 -12.73
CA HIS A 156 -41.60 -23.80 -13.34
C HIS A 156 -42.20 -22.74 -14.25
N TYR A 157 -41.83 -21.48 -14.03
CA TYR A 157 -42.26 -20.34 -14.81
C TYR A 157 -41.02 -19.71 -15.44
N ASN A 158 -40.90 -19.84 -16.76
CA ASN A 158 -39.73 -19.37 -17.50
C ASN A 158 -40.01 -18.00 -18.15
N PRO A 159 -39.04 -17.07 -18.13
CA PRO A 159 -39.13 -15.84 -18.90
C PRO A 159 -38.88 -16.10 -20.38
N ARG A 160 -39.08 -15.07 -21.20
CA ARG A 160 -38.54 -15.06 -22.56
C ARG A 160 -37.01 -15.00 -22.48
N ARG A 161 -36.32 -15.80 -23.31
CA ARG A 161 -34.87 -15.66 -23.50
C ARG A 161 -34.58 -14.31 -24.12
N LEU A 162 -33.57 -13.61 -23.59
CA LEU A 162 -33.02 -12.43 -24.25
C LEU A 162 -32.42 -12.83 -25.60
N SER A 163 -32.35 -11.87 -26.53
CA SER A 163 -31.84 -12.07 -27.89
C SER A 163 -30.34 -12.36 -27.94
N HIS A 164 -29.63 -12.10 -26.83
CA HIS A 164 -28.21 -12.34 -26.65
C HIS A 164 -27.96 -13.14 -25.35
N ASP A 165 -26.72 -13.59 -25.16
CA ASP A 165 -26.28 -14.20 -23.91
C ASP A 165 -26.21 -13.13 -22.79
N PRO A 166 -26.94 -13.27 -21.67
CA PRO A 166 -26.87 -12.31 -20.56
C PRO A 166 -25.63 -12.46 -19.68
N ARG A 167 -24.85 -13.54 -19.83
CA ARG A 167 -23.68 -13.76 -18.96
C ARG A 167 -22.64 -12.67 -19.15
N GLY A 168 -22.05 -12.23 -18.04
CA GLY A 168 -21.10 -11.12 -17.99
C GLY A 168 -21.76 -9.74 -18.08
N ARG A 169 -23.09 -9.65 -18.27
CA ARG A 169 -23.86 -8.40 -18.30
C ARG A 169 -24.74 -8.28 -17.06
N TRP A 170 -25.01 -7.05 -16.65
CA TRP A 170 -26.02 -6.78 -15.62
C TRP A 170 -27.40 -6.94 -16.25
N THR A 171 -28.22 -7.83 -15.71
CA THR A 171 -29.57 -8.16 -16.18
C THR A 171 -30.56 -7.84 -15.08
N PHE A 172 -31.58 -7.05 -15.42
CA PHE A 172 -32.73 -6.78 -14.58
C PHE A 172 -33.73 -7.93 -14.70
N VAL A 173 -34.32 -8.32 -13.58
CA VAL A 173 -35.36 -9.34 -13.49
C VAL A 173 -36.50 -8.78 -12.65
N ALA A 174 -37.72 -8.85 -13.16
CA ALA A 174 -38.95 -8.56 -12.45
C ALA A 174 -39.89 -9.77 -12.55
N MET A 175 -40.38 -10.23 -11.41
CA MET A 175 -41.32 -11.34 -11.28
C MET A 175 -42.50 -10.86 -10.45
N VAL A 176 -43.72 -10.99 -10.98
CA VAL A 176 -44.96 -10.51 -10.37
C VAL A 176 -45.90 -11.69 -10.21
N VAL A 177 -46.31 -11.95 -8.97
CA VAL A 177 -47.35 -12.93 -8.62
C VAL A 177 -48.60 -12.14 -8.28
N ASP A 178 -49.62 -12.32 -9.10
CA ASP A 178 -50.95 -11.74 -8.93
C ASP A 178 -51.93 -12.90 -8.70
N ALA A 179 -52.04 -13.31 -7.44
CA ALA A 179 -52.90 -14.42 -7.05
C ALA A 179 -54.38 -14.05 -7.19
N ALA A 180 -54.72 -12.77 -7.07
CA ALA A 180 -56.06 -12.25 -7.33
C ALA A 180 -56.51 -12.48 -8.79
N GLU A 181 -55.60 -12.26 -9.76
CA GLU A 181 -55.85 -12.56 -11.18
C GLU A 181 -55.50 -14.01 -11.58
N GLY A 182 -54.84 -14.76 -10.70
CA GLY A 182 -54.31 -16.08 -11.00
C GLY A 182 -53.19 -16.04 -12.05
N LYS A 183 -52.35 -15.00 -12.05
CA LYS A 183 -51.31 -14.75 -13.05
C LYS A 183 -49.93 -14.61 -12.45
N MET A 184 -48.94 -15.07 -13.21
CA MET A 184 -47.53 -14.87 -12.94
C MET A 184 -46.86 -14.21 -14.14
N ARG A 185 -46.32 -13.01 -13.95
CA ARG A 185 -45.69 -12.21 -15.02
C ARG A 185 -44.19 -12.15 -14.79
N ILE A 186 -43.39 -12.36 -15.84
CA ILE A 186 -41.93 -12.23 -15.78
C ILE A 186 -41.45 -11.30 -16.88
N ARG A 187 -40.57 -10.37 -16.49
CA ARG A 187 -39.88 -9.48 -17.41
C ARG A 187 -38.40 -9.45 -17.10
N MET A 188 -37.58 -9.52 -18.14
CA MET A 188 -36.12 -9.41 -18.05
C MET A 188 -35.63 -8.32 -18.98
N GLY A 189 -34.49 -7.72 -18.68
CA GLY A 189 -33.86 -6.75 -19.56
C GLY A 189 -32.44 -6.41 -19.16
N ASP A 190 -31.81 -5.55 -19.93
CA ASP A 190 -30.52 -5.01 -19.55
C ASP A 190 -30.27 -3.60 -20.09
N ARG A 191 -29.11 -3.05 -19.74
CA ARG A 191 -28.77 -1.66 -19.99
C ARG A 191 -28.55 -1.29 -21.46
N VAL A 192 -28.34 -2.26 -22.35
CA VAL A 192 -28.07 -1.98 -23.77
C VAL A 192 -29.33 -2.20 -24.59
N ASP A 193 -30.02 -3.31 -24.36
CA ASP A 193 -31.14 -3.75 -25.19
C ASP A 193 -32.52 -3.41 -24.56
N GLY A 194 -32.54 -2.88 -23.33
CA GLY A 194 -33.75 -2.47 -22.63
C GLY A 194 -34.52 -3.64 -22.01
N LEU A 195 -35.78 -3.42 -21.62
CA LEU A 195 -36.68 -4.46 -21.13
C LEU A 195 -37.27 -5.26 -22.31
N ALA A 196 -37.17 -6.59 -22.24
CA ALA A 196 -37.86 -7.48 -23.14
C ALA A 196 -39.39 -7.45 -22.90
N GLU A 197 -40.14 -8.03 -23.85
CA GLU A 197 -41.58 -8.25 -23.69
C GLU A 197 -41.85 -9.14 -22.48
N GLU A 198 -42.88 -8.78 -21.72
CA GLU A 198 -43.36 -9.55 -20.58
C GLU A 198 -43.98 -10.87 -21.03
N ILE A 199 -43.74 -11.93 -20.24
CA ILE A 199 -44.43 -13.22 -20.39
C ILE A 199 -45.39 -13.40 -19.23
N THR A 200 -46.65 -13.70 -19.53
CA THR A 200 -47.68 -14.05 -18.56
C THR A 200 -47.94 -15.55 -18.56
N HIS A 201 -47.99 -16.15 -17.38
CA HIS A 201 -48.35 -17.53 -17.12
C HIS A 201 -49.58 -17.60 -16.22
N ASP A 202 -50.34 -18.69 -16.30
CA ASP A 202 -51.42 -18.98 -15.35
C ASP A 202 -50.85 -19.60 -14.07
N LEU A 203 -51.22 -19.05 -12.92
CA LEU A 203 -51.05 -19.70 -11.62
C LEU A 203 -52.13 -20.76 -11.48
N VAL A 204 -51.71 -22.01 -11.24
CA VAL A 204 -52.67 -23.11 -11.11
C VAL A 204 -53.25 -23.18 -9.71
N GLU A 205 -52.46 -22.83 -8.69
CA GLU A 205 -52.85 -22.82 -7.28
C GLU A 205 -52.13 -21.70 -6.51
N PRO A 206 -52.64 -21.28 -5.32
CA PRO A 206 -51.99 -20.28 -4.48
C PRO A 206 -50.60 -20.74 -4.00
N ILE A 207 -49.66 -19.80 -3.92
CA ILE A 207 -48.32 -20.07 -3.39
C ILE A 207 -48.38 -20.22 -1.86
N PRO A 208 -47.84 -21.30 -1.28
CA PRO A 208 -47.82 -21.52 0.16
C PRO A 208 -47.05 -20.42 0.90
N GLN A 209 -47.63 -19.93 1.97
CA GLN A 209 -46.98 -19.04 2.92
C GLN A 209 -46.20 -19.88 3.93
N THR A 210 -44.94 -19.54 4.18
CA THR A 210 -44.07 -20.32 5.07
C THR A 210 -43.34 -19.38 6.01
N GLU A 211 -43.13 -19.78 7.26
CA GLU A 211 -42.27 -19.07 8.20
C GLU A 211 -40.82 -19.54 7.99
N SER A 212 -40.06 -18.79 7.20
CA SER A 212 -38.66 -19.13 6.89
C SER A 212 -37.88 -17.91 6.42
N ALA A 213 -36.58 -17.85 6.69
CA ALA A 213 -35.77 -16.76 6.15
C ALA A 213 -35.80 -16.76 4.61
N LEU A 214 -35.85 -15.56 4.01
CA LEU A 214 -35.50 -15.37 2.62
C LEU A 214 -33.99 -15.56 2.48
N GLU A 215 -33.58 -16.66 1.86
CA GLU A 215 -32.19 -16.98 1.57
C GLU A 215 -31.81 -16.41 0.19
N ILE A 216 -30.75 -15.61 0.16
CA ILE A 216 -30.32 -14.83 -0.99
C ILE A 216 -28.93 -15.33 -1.39
N GLY A 217 -28.84 -15.91 -2.59
CA GLY A 217 -27.60 -16.41 -3.19
C GLY A 217 -27.34 -17.91 -3.04
N ASN A 218 -28.20 -18.67 -2.35
CA ASN A 218 -28.02 -20.11 -2.16
C ASN A 218 -29.34 -20.85 -1.90
N PHE A 219 -29.22 -22.17 -1.74
CA PHE A 219 -30.25 -23.06 -1.24
C PHE A 219 -29.60 -24.00 -0.23
N ASN A 220 -29.76 -23.71 1.06
CA ASN A 220 -29.25 -24.52 2.17
C ASN A 220 -27.77 -24.93 2.01
N GLY A 221 -26.95 -24.04 1.44
CA GLY A 221 -25.53 -24.29 1.22
C GLY A 221 -25.18 -25.33 0.17
N ILE A 222 -26.09 -25.80 -0.69
CA ILE A 222 -25.78 -26.84 -1.69
C ILE A 222 -25.92 -26.36 -3.14
N ARG A 223 -26.54 -25.20 -3.41
CA ARG A 223 -26.76 -24.71 -4.80
C ARG A 223 -26.49 -23.22 -4.95
N PRO A 224 -25.26 -22.78 -4.67
CA PRO A 224 -24.90 -21.37 -4.67
C PRO A 224 -25.03 -20.68 -6.03
N PHE A 225 -25.42 -19.42 -6.01
CA PHE A 225 -25.26 -18.48 -7.11
C PHE A 225 -23.89 -17.82 -7.04
N LYS A 226 -23.10 -17.96 -8.11
CA LYS A 226 -21.72 -17.47 -8.21
C LYS A 226 -21.64 -16.18 -9.03
N GLY A 227 -22.37 -15.15 -8.62
CA GLY A 227 -22.47 -13.89 -9.36
C GLY A 227 -22.68 -12.68 -8.47
N LEU A 228 -23.01 -11.55 -9.08
CA LEU A 228 -23.30 -10.30 -8.38
C LEU A 228 -24.82 -10.08 -8.32
N LEU A 229 -25.32 -9.53 -7.22
CA LEU A 229 -26.72 -9.11 -7.04
C LEU A 229 -26.78 -7.68 -6.54
N ASP A 230 -27.72 -6.90 -7.06
CA ASP A 230 -27.89 -5.49 -6.68
C ASP A 230 -29.37 -5.11 -6.72
N ASN A 231 -29.74 -4.05 -5.98
CA ASN A 231 -31.09 -3.46 -5.97
C ASN A 231 -32.21 -4.51 -5.81
N LEU A 232 -32.04 -5.42 -4.86
CA LEU A 232 -33.03 -6.46 -4.57
C LEU A 232 -34.21 -5.84 -3.82
N ARG A 233 -35.40 -5.96 -4.39
CA ARG A 233 -36.65 -5.42 -3.85
C ARG A 233 -37.75 -6.47 -3.83
N VAL A 234 -38.48 -6.54 -2.73
CA VAL A 234 -39.72 -7.32 -2.57
C VAL A 234 -40.84 -6.35 -2.22
N TYR A 235 -41.93 -6.42 -2.97
CA TYR A 235 -43.14 -5.64 -2.77
C TYR A 235 -44.25 -6.59 -2.33
N ASP A 236 -45.07 -6.16 -1.39
CA ASP A 236 -46.26 -6.88 -0.87
C ASP A 236 -47.50 -6.72 -1.78
N GLN A 237 -47.27 -6.36 -3.04
CA GLN A 237 -48.32 -6.14 -4.04
C GLN A 237 -47.79 -6.39 -5.46
N PRO A 238 -48.68 -6.68 -6.43
CA PRO A 238 -48.29 -6.86 -7.81
C PRO A 238 -48.01 -5.51 -8.47
N LEU A 239 -46.86 -5.37 -9.13
CA LEU A 239 -46.48 -4.18 -9.89
C LEU A 239 -47.05 -4.25 -11.32
N SER A 240 -47.46 -3.11 -11.85
CA SER A 240 -47.85 -2.96 -13.26
C SER A 240 -46.64 -2.94 -14.19
N ALA A 241 -46.86 -3.19 -15.49
CA ALA A 241 -45.81 -3.12 -16.51
C ALA A 241 -45.18 -1.72 -16.61
N GLU A 242 -45.98 -0.67 -16.40
CA GLU A 242 -45.54 0.73 -16.36
C GLU A 242 -44.68 1.00 -15.12
N GLN A 243 -45.07 0.50 -13.95
CA GLN A 243 -44.27 0.63 -12.73
C GLN A 243 -42.91 -0.08 -12.88
N ILE A 244 -42.89 -1.28 -13.49
CA ILE A 244 -41.63 -1.99 -13.78
C ILE A 244 -40.75 -1.17 -14.75
N GLN A 245 -41.35 -0.54 -15.77
CA GLN A 245 -40.64 0.31 -16.72
C GLN A 245 -40.01 1.53 -16.01
N VAL A 246 -40.78 2.25 -15.20
CA VAL A 246 -40.32 3.41 -14.43
C VAL A 246 -39.19 3.00 -13.47
N LEU A 247 -39.33 1.87 -12.78
CA LEU A 247 -38.30 1.35 -11.88
C LEU A 247 -36.98 1.06 -12.62
N PHE A 248 -37.06 0.35 -13.74
CA PHE A 248 -35.90 0.02 -14.57
C PHE A 248 -35.16 1.27 -15.07
N GLU A 249 -35.90 2.26 -15.58
CA GLU A 249 -35.34 3.53 -16.06
C GLU A 249 -34.71 4.34 -14.91
N SER A 250 -35.35 4.34 -13.74
CA SER A 250 -34.84 5.03 -12.54
C SER A 250 -33.51 4.45 -12.05
N ASP A 251 -33.37 3.12 -12.07
CA ASP A 251 -32.10 2.46 -11.76
C ASP A 251 -31.04 2.84 -12.81
N GLN A 252 -31.36 2.83 -14.10
CA GLN A 252 -30.39 3.17 -15.15
C GLN A 252 -29.81 4.59 -15.04
N ALA A 253 -30.61 5.56 -14.56
CA ALA A 253 -30.18 6.94 -14.39
C ALA A 253 -29.16 7.13 -13.24
N ARG A 254 -29.13 6.21 -12.27
CA ARG A 254 -28.22 6.26 -11.11
C ARG A 254 -26.87 5.62 -11.42
N THR A 255 -26.05 6.19 -12.31
CA THR A 255 -24.68 5.68 -12.50
C THR A 255 -23.67 6.45 -11.68
N THR A 256 -22.98 5.77 -10.77
CA THR A 256 -21.78 6.32 -10.12
C THR A 256 -20.55 5.72 -10.82
N PRO A 257 -19.69 6.52 -11.47
CA PRO A 257 -18.41 6.02 -11.97
C PRO A 257 -17.60 5.45 -10.80
N PRO A 258 -16.89 4.32 -10.96
CA PRO A 258 -15.99 3.84 -9.93
C PRO A 258 -14.88 4.88 -9.72
N GLU A 259 -14.87 5.49 -8.54
CA GLU A 259 -13.77 6.38 -8.13
C GLU A 259 -12.45 5.62 -8.13
N LEU A 260 -11.40 6.25 -8.66
CA LEU A 260 -10.03 5.82 -8.37
C LEU A 260 -9.87 5.84 -6.85
N VAL A 261 -9.55 4.70 -6.24
CA VAL A 261 -9.23 4.64 -4.81
C VAL A 261 -7.97 5.47 -4.60
N TYR A 262 -8.17 6.74 -4.22
CA TYR A 262 -7.09 7.65 -3.93
C TYR A 262 -6.41 7.16 -2.65
N SER A 263 -5.10 6.90 -2.71
CA SER A 263 -4.29 6.94 -1.49
C SER A 263 -4.12 8.40 -1.06
N ARG A 264 -5.23 9.09 -0.77
CA ARG A 264 -5.16 10.38 -0.08
C ARG A 264 -4.48 10.12 1.25
N GLY A 265 -3.28 10.68 1.38
CA GLY A 265 -2.52 10.91 2.61
C GLY A 265 -3.13 10.25 3.84
N ILE A 266 -2.82 8.96 4.01
CA ILE A 266 -3.00 8.30 5.29
C ILE A 266 -1.62 8.26 5.91
N THR A 267 -1.26 9.40 6.48
CA THR A 267 -0.47 9.43 7.70
C THR A 267 -1.14 8.47 8.68
N ALA A 268 -0.69 7.21 8.74
CA ALA A 268 -1.10 6.29 9.82
C ALA A 268 -0.78 6.90 11.20
N HIS A 269 0.12 7.88 11.20
CA HIS A 269 0.56 8.71 12.30
C HIS A 269 0.57 10.15 11.82
N GLY A 270 -0.04 11.08 12.55
CA GLY A 270 -0.25 12.49 12.16
C GLY A 270 0.90 13.12 11.37
N GLN A 271 0.59 14.14 10.55
CA GLN A 271 1.56 14.77 9.64
C GLN A 271 2.94 14.91 10.27
N ARG A 272 3.92 14.16 9.75
CA ARG A 272 5.32 14.34 10.14
C ARG A 272 5.72 15.80 9.94
N ALA A 273 6.46 16.34 10.90
CA ALA A 273 6.94 17.71 10.86
C ALA A 273 7.87 17.96 9.66
N PHE A 274 8.58 16.91 9.17
CA PHE A 274 9.42 16.98 7.99
C PHE A 274 8.86 16.15 6.82
N ARG A 275 8.88 16.74 5.62
CA ARG A 275 8.59 16.08 4.35
C ARG A 275 9.61 16.50 3.30
N LEU A 276 10.16 15.51 2.61
CA LEU A 276 10.93 15.73 1.40
C LEU A 276 9.96 15.78 0.21
N LYS A 277 10.09 16.81 -0.63
CA LYS A 277 9.30 16.89 -1.87
C LYS A 277 9.65 15.70 -2.78
N PRO A 278 8.66 15.04 -3.41
CA PRO A 278 8.94 13.97 -4.38
C PRO A 278 9.85 14.38 -5.53
N SER A 279 9.84 15.65 -5.96
CA SER A 279 10.76 16.17 -6.97
C SER A 279 12.08 16.71 -6.40
N ALA A 280 12.35 16.54 -5.11
CA ALA A 280 13.61 16.99 -4.53
C ALA A 280 14.77 16.23 -5.16
N ILE A 281 15.87 16.94 -5.39
CA ILE A 281 17.13 16.42 -5.90
C ILE A 281 18.17 16.52 -4.78
N PRO A 282 18.39 15.45 -3.99
CA PRO A 282 19.38 15.44 -2.94
C PRO A 282 20.78 15.27 -3.51
N PHE A 283 21.72 16.07 -3.03
CA PHE A 283 23.14 15.99 -3.35
C PHE A 283 23.92 15.69 -2.08
N SER A 284 25.14 15.17 -2.19
CA SER A 284 26.05 15.07 -1.05
C SER A 284 27.48 15.27 -1.50
N SER A 285 28.21 16.14 -0.80
CA SER A 285 29.66 16.27 -0.95
C SER A 285 30.42 15.35 -0.02
N ARG A 286 29.71 14.67 0.90
CA ARG A 286 30.17 13.91 2.06
C ARG A 286 31.09 14.66 3.02
N TRP A 287 31.97 15.56 2.57
CA TRP A 287 32.89 16.36 3.39
C TRP A 287 32.96 17.79 2.86
N GLN A 288 32.90 18.79 3.74
CA GLN A 288 32.91 20.21 3.34
C GLN A 288 34.14 20.61 2.50
N ASN A 289 35.34 20.10 2.81
CA ASN A 289 36.57 20.56 2.17
C ASN A 289 36.97 19.76 0.91
N ARG A 290 36.27 18.67 0.58
CA ARG A 290 36.66 17.82 -0.54
C ARG A 290 36.06 18.33 -1.84
N LYS A 291 36.92 18.73 -2.79
CA LYS A 291 36.52 19.23 -4.11
C LYS A 291 35.45 20.34 -4.02
N LYS A 292 35.58 21.26 -3.06
CA LYS A 292 34.57 22.29 -2.75
C LYS A 292 34.13 23.05 -4.01
N GLU A 293 35.06 23.57 -4.79
CA GLU A 293 34.76 24.40 -5.97
C GLU A 293 33.93 23.63 -6.99
N GLN A 294 34.29 22.36 -7.25
CA GLN A 294 33.55 21.48 -8.15
C GLN A 294 32.17 21.13 -7.59
N THR A 295 32.06 20.85 -6.28
CA THR A 295 30.77 20.61 -5.63
C THR A 295 29.83 21.78 -5.83
N PHE A 296 30.27 23.02 -5.58
CA PHE A 296 29.39 24.20 -5.71
C PHE A 296 28.95 24.45 -7.15
N GLN A 297 29.81 24.20 -8.14
CA GLN A 297 29.42 24.24 -9.56
C GLN A 297 28.36 23.19 -9.89
N LEU A 298 28.50 21.98 -9.34
CA LEU A 298 27.59 20.87 -9.62
C LEU A 298 26.26 20.94 -8.87
N LEU A 299 26.20 21.64 -7.72
CA LEU A 299 24.93 21.92 -7.06
C LEU A 299 23.98 22.64 -8.01
N ASP A 300 24.48 23.67 -8.71
CA ASP A 300 23.67 24.42 -9.68
C ASP A 300 23.36 23.56 -10.92
N ALA A 301 24.34 22.83 -11.45
CA ALA A 301 24.20 22.03 -12.67
C ALA A 301 23.24 20.84 -12.53
N TYR A 302 23.13 20.24 -11.34
CA TYR A 302 22.16 19.17 -11.07
C TYR A 302 20.83 19.68 -10.51
N HIS A 303 20.64 20.99 -10.40
CA HIS A 303 19.45 21.58 -9.76
C HIS A 303 19.24 21.07 -8.32
N ALA A 304 20.34 20.92 -7.57
CA ALA A 304 20.30 20.39 -6.22
C ALA A 304 19.41 21.25 -5.33
N THR A 305 18.49 20.58 -4.63
CA THR A 305 17.57 21.23 -3.67
C THR A 305 18.02 21.04 -2.23
N HIS A 306 18.78 19.97 -1.98
CA HIS A 306 19.28 19.59 -0.67
C HIS A 306 20.76 19.18 -0.80
N LEU A 307 21.58 19.56 0.17
CA LEU A 307 22.93 19.06 0.37
C LEU A 307 22.96 18.25 1.67
N LEU A 308 22.82 16.93 1.51
CA LEU A 308 22.61 15.96 2.57
C LEU A 308 23.89 15.19 2.94
N TRP A 309 23.92 14.62 4.14
CA TRP A 309 24.99 13.75 4.64
C TRP A 309 26.39 14.36 4.47
N VAL A 310 26.60 15.58 4.97
CA VAL A 310 27.90 16.28 4.89
C VAL A 310 28.58 16.39 6.24
N TYR A 311 29.79 15.84 6.33
CA TYR A 311 30.67 15.98 7.47
C TYR A 311 31.47 17.29 7.43
N GLY A 312 31.54 17.96 8.58
CA GLY A 312 32.31 19.17 8.79
C GLY A 312 31.57 20.18 9.67
N MET A 313 32.31 21.15 10.22
CA MET A 313 31.79 22.16 11.17
C MET A 313 32.19 23.59 10.77
N ASN A 314 32.50 23.85 9.50
CA ASN A 314 32.87 25.18 9.01
C ASN A 314 31.61 26.04 8.74
N PRO A 315 31.35 27.10 9.53
CA PRO A 315 30.16 27.94 9.36
C PRO A 315 30.13 28.69 8.02
N ALA A 316 31.30 29.05 7.46
CA ALA A 316 31.35 29.75 6.17
C ALA A 316 30.85 28.87 5.02
N TYR A 317 31.13 27.55 5.07
CA TYR A 317 30.63 26.60 4.09
C TYR A 317 29.10 26.48 4.16
N VAL A 318 28.57 26.32 5.38
CA VAL A 318 27.12 26.20 5.60
C VAL A 318 26.40 27.46 5.12
N LYS A 319 26.95 28.64 5.44
CA LYS A 319 26.40 29.91 4.96
C LYS A 319 26.38 29.98 3.43
N GLU A 320 27.46 29.60 2.76
CA GLU A 320 27.54 29.67 1.28
C GLU A 320 26.52 28.74 0.60
N VAL A 321 26.27 27.55 1.16
CA VAL A 321 25.20 26.64 0.67
C VAL A 321 23.83 27.28 0.88
N LYS A 322 23.58 27.86 2.06
CA LYS A 322 22.30 28.49 2.38
C LYS A 322 22.03 29.75 1.57
N ASP A 323 23.05 30.53 1.23
CA ASP A 323 22.92 31.71 0.37
C ASP A 323 22.43 31.32 -1.06
N LYS A 324 22.58 30.04 -1.45
CA LYS A 324 22.01 29.46 -2.69
C LYS A 324 20.57 28.96 -2.52
N GLY A 325 19.98 29.02 -1.33
CA GLY A 325 18.64 28.50 -1.04
C GLY A 325 18.57 26.97 -0.92
N ILE A 326 19.72 26.30 -0.72
CA ILE A 326 19.80 24.84 -0.61
C ILE A 326 19.68 24.42 0.86
N PHE A 327 18.83 23.43 1.14
CA PHE A 327 18.70 22.83 2.47
C PHE A 327 19.98 22.09 2.86
N TYR A 328 20.53 22.33 4.05
CA TYR A 328 21.81 21.76 4.48
C TYR A 328 21.69 20.81 5.68
N GLU A 329 22.26 19.61 5.56
CA GLU A 329 22.30 18.63 6.64
C GLU A 329 23.74 18.33 7.09
N GLY A 330 24.01 18.64 8.36
CA GLY A 330 25.29 18.34 9.01
C GLY A 330 25.32 16.90 9.54
N THR A 331 26.47 16.23 9.44
CA THR A 331 26.61 14.83 9.84
C THR A 331 27.50 14.62 11.06
N LEU A 332 27.01 13.81 12.00
CA LEU A 332 27.81 13.13 13.02
C LEU A 332 27.75 11.61 12.79
N ASN A 333 28.69 10.88 13.36
CA ASN A 333 28.66 9.42 13.32
C ASN A 333 28.78 8.81 14.73
N GLY A 334 28.51 7.51 14.84
CA GLY A 334 28.64 6.76 16.09
C GLY A 334 30.05 6.64 16.66
N MET A 335 31.05 7.29 16.06
CA MET A 335 32.43 7.38 16.55
C MET A 335 32.83 8.82 16.90
N TYR A 336 31.89 9.77 16.85
CA TYR A 336 32.18 11.18 17.12
C TYR A 336 32.91 11.38 18.46
N GLY A 337 33.90 12.28 18.45
CA GLY A 337 34.77 12.55 19.58
C GLY A 337 35.77 11.45 19.96
N ALA A 338 35.99 10.42 19.13
CA ALA A 338 36.94 9.35 19.44
C ALA A 338 38.37 9.86 19.74
N HIS A 339 38.79 10.96 19.13
CA HIS A 339 40.07 11.61 19.42
C HIS A 339 40.22 12.08 20.89
N LEU A 340 39.11 12.25 21.63
CA LEU A 340 39.11 12.62 23.05
C LEU A 340 39.44 11.45 23.99
N SER A 341 39.38 10.21 23.49
CA SER A 341 39.54 8.97 24.25
C SER A 341 41.00 8.49 24.40
N GLY A 342 41.93 9.10 23.65
CA GLY A 342 43.32 8.64 23.55
C GLY A 342 43.50 7.31 22.79
N GLU A 343 44.75 6.90 22.59
CA GLU A 343 45.11 5.74 21.76
C GLU A 343 45.01 4.39 22.50
N ASP A 344 45.17 4.38 23.83
CA ASP A 344 45.22 3.14 24.62
C ASP A 344 43.83 2.47 24.70
N PRO A 345 43.62 1.28 24.12
CA PRO A 345 42.34 0.58 24.14
C PRO A 345 41.94 0.07 25.54
N ASP A 346 42.89 -0.04 26.47
CA ASP A 346 42.72 -0.60 27.81
C ASP A 346 42.54 0.49 28.90
N ALA A 347 42.54 1.77 28.50
CA ALA A 347 42.44 2.90 29.41
C ALA A 347 41.10 2.93 30.19
N THR A 348 41.13 2.50 31.44
CA THR A 348 39.95 2.45 32.34
C THR A 348 39.53 3.82 32.89
N THR A 349 40.36 4.85 32.74
CA THR A 349 40.08 6.24 33.15
C THR A 349 39.35 7.06 32.09
N ASP A 350 39.10 6.49 30.91
CA ASP A 350 38.40 7.19 29.82
C ASP A 350 36.91 7.41 30.17
N THR A 351 36.52 8.69 30.24
CA THR A 351 35.15 9.12 30.56
C THR A 351 34.32 9.47 29.33
N THR A 352 34.88 9.36 28.12
CA THR A 352 34.21 9.74 26.85
C THR A 352 33.15 8.73 26.39
N GLY A 353 32.98 7.62 27.12
CA GLY A 353 31.88 6.68 26.92
C GLY A 353 32.03 5.75 25.72
N ARG A 354 33.25 5.27 25.45
CA ARG A 354 33.51 4.31 24.35
C ARG A 354 32.93 2.93 24.63
N ALA A 355 32.60 2.23 23.55
CA ALA A 355 32.04 0.89 23.60
C ALA A 355 33.13 -0.15 23.95
N TRP A 356 32.75 -1.13 24.78
CA TRP A 356 33.65 -2.19 25.23
C TRP A 356 33.29 -3.52 24.59
N ASN A 357 34.30 -4.25 24.12
CA ASN A 357 34.15 -5.63 23.70
C ASN A 357 33.99 -6.56 24.92
N LEU A 358 33.92 -7.88 24.68
CA LEU A 358 33.76 -8.85 25.76
C LEU A 358 34.97 -8.84 26.71
N ASP A 359 36.16 -8.50 26.24
CA ASP A 359 37.38 -8.40 27.06
C ASP A 359 37.45 -7.11 27.90
N GLY A 360 36.52 -6.16 27.69
CA GLY A 360 36.51 -4.86 28.38
C GLY A 360 37.33 -3.77 27.71
N ARG A 361 37.78 -4.00 26.47
CA ARG A 361 38.64 -3.10 25.69
C ARG A 361 37.83 -2.26 24.71
N LYS A 362 38.31 -1.06 24.39
CA LYS A 362 37.75 -0.23 23.31
C LYS A 362 37.98 -0.91 21.97
N PHE A 363 37.01 -0.80 21.07
CA PHE A 363 37.12 -1.38 19.73
C PHE A 363 36.60 -0.44 18.64
N VAL A 364 37.13 -0.62 17.43
CA VAL A 364 36.72 0.08 16.21
C VAL A 364 35.86 -0.85 15.35
N PRO A 365 35.03 -0.35 14.43
CA PRO A 365 34.26 -1.22 13.53
C PRO A 365 35.19 -2.09 12.66
N ARG A 366 34.81 -3.35 12.40
CA ARG A 366 35.68 -4.32 11.72
C ARG A 366 36.23 -3.85 10.36
N HIS A 367 35.42 -3.12 9.60
CA HIS A 367 35.81 -2.60 8.29
C HIS A 367 36.76 -1.39 8.36
N MET A 368 36.97 -0.82 9.56
CA MET A 368 37.88 0.30 9.83
C MET A 368 39.15 -0.13 10.56
N GLU A 369 39.29 -1.41 10.95
CA GLU A 369 40.49 -1.91 11.66
C GLU A 369 41.77 -1.72 10.84
N ALA A 370 41.67 -1.84 9.51
CA ALA A 370 42.79 -1.66 8.59
C ALA A 370 43.02 -0.20 8.18
N TRP A 371 42.18 0.74 8.63
CA TRP A 371 42.32 2.14 8.26
C TRP A 371 43.50 2.79 9.01
N PRO A 372 44.21 3.76 8.40
CA PRO A 372 45.23 4.52 9.10
C PRO A 372 44.67 5.22 10.35
N ASN A 373 45.45 5.25 11.44
CA ASN A 373 45.04 5.85 12.72
C ASN A 373 43.69 5.32 13.24
N SER A 374 43.46 4.01 13.14
CA SER A 374 42.18 3.37 13.49
C SER A 374 41.67 3.74 14.89
N TRP A 375 42.54 4.05 15.85
CA TRP A 375 42.17 4.56 17.17
C TRP A 375 41.29 5.83 17.13
N GLN A 376 41.33 6.63 16.07
CA GLN A 376 40.43 7.77 15.86
C GLN A 376 38.99 7.35 15.51
N HIS A 377 38.70 6.05 15.52
CA HIS A 377 37.41 5.45 15.19
C HIS A 377 36.88 4.57 16.33
N TRP A 378 37.29 4.83 17.58
CA TRP A 378 36.68 4.18 18.76
C TRP A 378 35.17 4.39 18.77
N ARG A 379 34.42 3.28 18.73
CA ARG A 379 32.96 3.33 18.71
C ARG A 379 32.44 3.91 20.03
N GLY A 380 31.51 4.86 19.93
CA GLY A 380 30.81 5.43 21.07
C GLY A 380 29.68 4.53 21.57
N CYS A 381 29.39 4.58 22.87
CA CYS A 381 28.25 3.90 23.47
C CYS A 381 27.10 4.87 23.73
N HIS A 382 26.04 4.83 22.92
CA HIS A 382 24.85 5.66 23.10
C HIS A 382 24.12 5.44 24.44
N ASN A 383 24.44 4.39 25.20
CA ASN A 383 23.91 4.18 26.55
C ASN A 383 24.77 4.86 27.63
N SER A 384 26.02 5.23 27.30
CA SER A 384 26.93 5.92 28.23
C SER A 384 26.61 7.41 28.31
N PRO A 385 26.44 7.98 29.51
CA PRO A 385 26.29 9.42 29.69
C PRO A 385 27.46 10.23 29.09
N GLY A 386 28.68 9.69 29.17
CA GLY A 386 29.88 10.34 28.64
C GLY A 386 29.82 10.54 27.12
N PHE A 387 29.40 9.52 26.38
CA PHE A 387 29.28 9.63 24.93
C PHE A 387 28.08 10.49 24.52
N ARG A 388 26.94 10.41 25.23
CA ARG A 388 25.79 11.29 24.97
C ARG A 388 26.19 12.76 25.07
N LYS A 389 26.93 13.13 26.12
CA LYS A 389 27.46 14.49 26.29
C LYS A 389 28.30 14.92 25.07
N VAL A 390 29.31 14.12 24.72
CA VAL A 390 30.19 14.42 23.57
C VAL A 390 29.41 14.53 22.27
N PHE A 391 28.42 13.66 22.06
CA PHE A 391 27.58 13.68 20.86
C PHE A 391 26.71 14.93 20.81
N TYR A 392 26.07 15.31 21.93
CA TYR A 392 25.22 16.49 22.00
C TYR A 392 26.00 17.80 21.83
N GLU A 393 27.23 17.91 22.35
CA GLU A 393 28.11 19.06 22.06
C GLU A 393 28.39 19.20 20.54
N GLY A 394 28.53 18.06 19.84
CA GLY A 394 28.66 18.05 18.39
C GLY A 394 27.36 18.48 17.68
N VAL A 395 26.20 18.07 18.20
CA VAL A 395 24.88 18.47 17.69
C VAL A 395 24.69 19.98 17.87
N ASP A 396 24.97 20.52 19.06
CA ASP A 396 24.87 21.94 19.38
C ASP A 396 25.71 22.76 18.41
N THR A 397 26.94 22.32 18.15
CA THR A 397 27.81 22.95 17.15
C THR A 397 27.18 22.98 15.75
N LEU A 398 26.55 21.88 15.31
CA LEU A 398 25.87 21.84 14.01
C LEU A 398 24.63 22.73 13.96
N VAL A 399 23.88 22.83 15.05
CA VAL A 399 22.74 23.75 15.19
C VAL A 399 23.22 25.20 15.11
N ASP A 400 24.26 25.55 15.87
CA ASP A 400 24.82 26.91 15.95
C ASP A 400 25.36 27.43 14.62
N ILE A 401 25.99 26.57 13.82
CA ILE A 401 26.47 26.96 12.48
C ILE A 401 25.33 27.05 11.44
N GLY A 402 24.10 26.73 11.84
CA GLY A 402 22.89 27.00 11.06
C GLY A 402 22.44 25.86 10.15
N CYS A 403 22.73 24.60 10.51
CA CYS A 403 22.21 23.44 9.78
C CYS A 403 20.67 23.40 9.80
N ASP A 404 20.08 22.77 8.78
CA ASP A 404 18.64 22.56 8.68
C ASP A 404 18.22 21.20 9.20
N ALA A 405 19.09 20.19 9.12
CA ALA A 405 18.92 18.85 9.69
C ALA A 405 20.23 18.28 10.24
N ILE A 406 20.10 17.21 11.03
CA ILE A 406 21.20 16.40 11.54
C ILE A 406 21.12 15.00 10.94
N HIS A 407 22.19 14.55 10.29
CA HIS A 407 22.39 13.17 9.90
C HIS A 407 23.19 12.43 10.97
N VAL A 408 22.75 11.23 11.32
CA VAL A 408 23.50 10.28 12.16
C VAL A 408 23.94 9.09 11.31
N ASP A 409 25.21 9.11 10.90
CA ASP A 409 25.88 7.97 10.28
C ASP A 409 26.29 6.94 11.35
N ASP A 410 26.54 5.70 10.97
CA ASP A 410 26.67 4.57 11.91
C ASP A 410 25.51 4.54 12.94
N TRP A 411 24.29 4.79 12.46
CA TRP A 411 23.09 5.08 13.26
C TRP A 411 22.74 4.01 14.31
N GLU A 412 23.11 2.76 14.04
CA GLU A 412 22.90 1.62 14.93
C GLU A 412 23.78 1.69 16.17
N MET A 413 24.81 2.54 16.19
CA MET A 413 25.65 2.81 17.36
C MET A 413 26.18 1.49 17.98
N VAL A 414 25.86 1.16 19.24
CA VAL A 414 26.27 -0.14 19.85
C VAL A 414 25.32 -1.30 19.58
N LEU A 415 24.16 -1.08 18.96
CA LEU A 415 23.29 -2.17 18.54
C LEU A 415 23.92 -3.01 17.43
N ALA A 416 24.62 -2.36 16.49
CA ALA A 416 25.36 -3.02 15.42
C ALA A 416 26.36 -4.07 15.94
N PRO A 417 27.30 -3.74 16.84
CA PRO A 417 28.18 -4.76 17.42
C PRO A 417 27.44 -5.74 18.35
N ALA A 418 26.37 -5.32 19.04
CA ALA A 418 25.72 -6.15 20.07
C ALA A 418 25.06 -7.38 19.45
N SER A 419 24.47 -7.22 18.28
CA SER A 419 23.86 -8.31 17.52
C SER A 419 24.83 -9.39 17.02
N THR A 420 26.11 -9.06 16.97
CA THR A 420 27.17 -9.96 16.50
C THR A 420 27.95 -10.55 17.66
N GLY A 421 27.61 -10.18 18.90
CA GLY A 421 28.32 -10.55 20.11
C GLY A 421 29.52 -9.66 20.43
N ARG A 422 29.88 -8.72 19.56
CA ARG A 422 31.14 -7.95 19.71
C ARG A 422 31.13 -6.92 20.84
N GLY A 423 29.98 -6.61 21.42
CA GLY A 423 29.81 -5.59 22.46
C GLY A 423 28.60 -4.71 22.17
N CYS A 424 28.13 -3.84 23.06
CA CYS A 424 28.88 -3.24 24.14
C CYS A 424 28.61 -3.89 25.50
N PHE A 425 29.67 -4.33 26.19
CA PHE A 425 29.60 -4.88 27.54
C PHE A 425 30.03 -3.87 28.62
N CYS A 426 29.99 -2.57 28.32
CA CYS A 426 30.33 -1.54 29.30
C CYS A 426 29.30 -1.48 30.44
N PRO A 427 29.64 -0.86 31.60
CA PRO A 427 28.75 -0.78 32.76
C PRO A 427 27.37 -0.19 32.44
N ALA A 428 27.29 0.82 31.58
CA ALA A 428 26.02 1.44 31.19
C ALA A 428 25.11 0.48 30.39
N CYS A 429 25.69 -0.36 29.53
CA CYS A 429 24.92 -1.37 28.80
C CYS A 429 24.46 -2.51 29.71
N MET A 430 25.24 -2.88 30.73
CA MET A 430 24.81 -3.86 31.72
C MET A 430 23.69 -3.30 32.61
N GLU A 431 23.73 -2.02 32.97
CA GLU A 431 22.64 -1.37 33.70
C GLU A 431 21.34 -1.35 32.89
N LEU A 432 21.42 -0.99 31.60
CA LEU A 432 20.29 -1.07 30.69
C LEU A 432 19.69 -2.49 30.63
N LEU A 433 20.55 -3.51 30.53
CA LEU A 433 20.10 -4.91 30.50
C LEU A 433 19.38 -5.30 31.79
N ARG A 434 19.92 -4.94 32.96
CA ARG A 434 19.28 -5.22 34.25
C ARG A 434 17.92 -4.54 34.36
N GLY A 435 17.81 -3.28 33.94
CA GLY A 435 16.56 -2.55 33.89
C GLY A 435 15.52 -3.24 32.99
N TYR A 436 15.94 -3.65 31.79
CA TYR A 436 15.09 -4.38 30.84
C TYR A 436 14.59 -5.72 31.42
N LEU A 437 15.50 -6.51 32.02
CA LEU A 437 15.17 -7.80 32.61
C LEU A 437 14.11 -7.65 33.72
N LYS A 438 14.28 -6.69 34.62
CA LYS A 438 13.34 -6.39 35.71
C LYS A 438 11.94 -5.98 35.22
N GLN A 439 11.87 -5.27 34.10
CA GLN A 439 10.60 -4.79 33.54
C GLN A 439 9.87 -5.86 32.74
N THR A 440 10.61 -6.81 32.16
CA THR A 440 10.06 -7.72 31.13
C THR A 440 9.77 -9.12 31.67
N TYR A 441 10.51 -9.57 32.69
CA TYR A 441 10.46 -10.95 33.16
C TYR A 441 10.17 -11.03 34.66
N SER A 442 9.40 -12.04 35.06
CA SER A 442 9.22 -12.42 36.46
C SER A 442 10.48 -13.03 37.06
N GLU A 443 10.59 -13.05 38.39
CA GLU A 443 11.71 -13.68 39.10
C GLU A 443 11.90 -15.16 38.72
N GLU A 444 10.80 -15.90 38.56
CA GLU A 444 10.83 -17.30 38.13
C GLU A 444 11.46 -17.47 36.75
N GLN A 445 11.05 -16.67 35.77
CA GLN A 445 11.64 -16.69 34.42
C GLN A 445 13.12 -16.30 34.42
N LEU A 446 13.51 -15.35 35.27
CA LEU A 446 14.92 -14.96 35.42
C LEU A 446 15.75 -16.12 35.98
N HIS A 447 15.23 -16.84 36.98
CA HIS A 447 15.86 -18.05 37.50
C HIS A 447 15.98 -19.15 36.43
N GLU A 448 14.95 -19.35 35.59
CA GLU A 448 15.00 -20.29 34.46
C GLU A 448 16.08 -19.94 33.44
N PHE A 449 16.38 -18.64 33.26
CA PHE A 449 17.49 -18.19 32.43
C PHE A 449 18.87 -18.36 33.09
N GLY A 450 18.91 -18.81 34.34
CA GLY A 450 20.13 -18.92 35.15
C GLY A 450 20.59 -17.58 35.74
N ILE A 451 19.66 -16.65 35.99
CA ILE A 451 19.92 -15.35 36.61
C ILE A 451 19.39 -15.39 38.05
N GLU A 452 20.29 -15.58 39.02
CA GLU A 452 19.95 -15.66 40.45
C GLU A 452 19.68 -14.28 41.07
N ASP A 453 20.46 -13.26 40.72
CA ASP A 453 20.23 -11.88 41.15
C ASP A 453 20.41 -10.91 39.99
N VAL A 454 19.29 -10.38 39.51
CA VAL A 454 19.24 -9.42 38.40
C VAL A 454 19.92 -8.09 38.75
N ASN A 455 20.09 -7.72 40.02
CA ASN A 455 20.72 -6.45 40.40
C ASN A 455 22.23 -6.41 40.14
N VAL A 456 22.88 -7.57 40.15
CA VAL A 456 24.32 -7.71 39.94
C VAL A 456 24.66 -8.44 38.65
N PHE A 457 23.64 -8.85 37.88
CA PHE A 457 23.83 -9.59 36.64
C PHE A 457 24.68 -8.80 35.63
N ASP A 458 25.66 -9.49 35.05
CA ASP A 458 26.58 -9.00 34.03
C ASP A 458 26.70 -10.08 32.96
N TYR A 459 26.13 -9.79 31.79
CA TYR A 459 26.06 -10.76 30.70
C TYR A 459 27.43 -11.05 30.09
N GLY A 460 28.36 -10.10 30.10
CA GLY A 460 29.72 -10.33 29.62
C GLY A 460 30.49 -11.29 30.54
N LYS A 461 30.32 -11.15 31.86
CA LYS A 461 30.86 -12.12 32.84
C LYS A 461 30.19 -13.48 32.72
N TYR A 462 28.86 -13.51 32.57
CA TYR A 462 28.10 -14.73 32.34
C TYR A 462 28.64 -15.53 31.15
N LEU A 463 28.80 -14.88 29.99
CA LEU A 463 29.32 -15.53 28.78
C LEU A 463 30.73 -16.10 28.99
N ARG A 464 31.62 -15.34 29.64
CA ARG A 464 32.99 -15.79 29.93
C ARG A 464 33.01 -16.99 30.87
N SER A 465 32.26 -16.94 31.97
CA SER A 465 32.21 -18.00 32.96
C SER A 465 31.52 -19.26 32.43
N ARG A 466 30.40 -19.12 31.72
CA ARG A 466 29.61 -20.24 31.21
C ARG A 466 30.32 -21.01 30.10
N TYR A 467 31.02 -20.30 29.22
CA TYR A 467 31.62 -20.88 28.01
C TYR A 467 33.15 -20.92 28.04
N GLY A 468 33.78 -20.53 29.15
CA GLY A 468 35.24 -20.59 29.32
C GLY A 468 36.02 -19.65 28.39
N ILE A 469 35.44 -18.51 28.02
CA ILE A 469 36.05 -17.56 27.08
C ILE A 469 37.09 -16.70 27.81
N THR A 470 38.36 -16.83 27.45
CA THR A 470 39.49 -16.12 28.08
C THR A 470 40.02 -14.94 27.27
N ASN A 471 39.85 -14.93 25.95
CA ASN A 471 40.21 -13.82 25.06
C ASN A 471 39.25 -13.80 23.85
N ALA A 472 38.25 -12.93 23.90
CA ALA A 472 37.17 -12.92 22.93
C ALA A 472 37.55 -12.28 21.59
N ASP A 473 38.50 -11.35 21.58
CA ASP A 473 39.00 -10.75 20.34
C ASP A 473 39.77 -11.77 19.48
N GLU A 474 40.62 -12.61 20.10
CA GLU A 474 41.39 -13.63 19.39
C GLU A 474 40.51 -14.78 18.88
N CYS A 475 39.52 -15.21 19.66
CA CYS A 475 38.61 -16.31 19.29
C CYS A 475 37.25 -15.83 18.74
N PHE A 476 37.14 -14.59 18.27
CA PHE A 476 35.84 -13.97 17.92
C PHE A 476 35.01 -14.80 16.95
N ALA A 477 35.63 -15.52 16.01
CA ALA A 477 34.94 -16.38 15.06
C ALA A 477 34.18 -17.52 15.75
N GLU A 478 34.79 -18.16 16.75
CA GLU A 478 34.23 -19.25 17.55
C GLU A 478 33.20 -18.70 18.54
N TYR A 479 33.55 -17.63 19.25
CA TYR A 479 32.65 -16.95 20.19
C TYR A 479 31.37 -16.45 19.51
N ARG A 480 31.45 -15.93 18.28
CA ARG A 480 30.26 -15.46 17.53
C ARG A 480 29.22 -16.57 17.33
N THR A 481 29.66 -17.83 17.21
CA THR A 481 28.75 -18.98 17.12
C THR A 481 28.09 -19.23 18.47
N ILE A 482 28.86 -19.24 19.56
CA ILE A 482 28.35 -19.36 20.94
C ILE A 482 27.29 -18.28 21.23
N PHE A 483 27.60 -17.02 20.94
CA PHE A 483 26.66 -15.91 21.15
C PHE A 483 25.38 -16.04 20.32
N ARG A 484 25.43 -16.65 19.13
CA ARG A 484 24.22 -16.85 18.32
C ARG A 484 23.30 -17.91 18.90
N GLU A 485 23.85 -18.90 19.58
CA GLU A 485 23.13 -20.02 20.17
C GLU A 485 22.68 -19.75 21.60
N ASP A 486 23.29 -18.78 22.28
CA ASP A 486 22.93 -18.40 23.64
C ASP A 486 21.49 -17.83 23.72
N PRO A 487 20.65 -18.32 24.66
CA PRO A 487 19.25 -17.90 24.77
C PRO A 487 19.08 -16.44 25.25
N LEU A 488 20.01 -15.92 26.05
CA LEU A 488 20.01 -14.53 26.54
C LEU A 488 20.46 -13.54 25.46
N ALA A 489 21.13 -13.98 24.39
CA ALA A 489 21.59 -13.09 23.32
C ALA A 489 20.45 -12.29 22.67
N LYS A 490 19.27 -12.90 22.48
CA LYS A 490 18.10 -12.18 21.94
C LYS A 490 17.57 -11.14 22.92
N ILE A 491 17.60 -11.44 24.21
CA ILE A 491 17.19 -10.53 25.30
C ILE A 491 18.15 -9.34 25.35
N PHE A 492 19.45 -9.61 25.33
CA PHE A 492 20.49 -8.57 25.30
C PHE A 492 20.35 -7.63 24.10
N VAL A 493 20.16 -8.18 22.89
CA VAL A 493 19.95 -7.38 21.68
C VAL A 493 18.66 -6.55 21.76
N SER A 494 17.60 -7.08 22.38
CA SER A 494 16.34 -6.35 22.57
C SER A 494 16.50 -5.18 23.54
N ALA A 495 17.23 -5.37 24.65
CA ALA A 495 17.59 -4.30 25.55
C ALA A 495 18.42 -3.20 24.85
N GLN A 496 19.42 -3.58 24.04
CA GLN A 496 20.21 -2.61 23.26
C GLN A 496 19.36 -1.84 22.24
N ARG A 497 18.33 -2.47 21.67
CA ARG A 497 17.38 -1.79 20.77
C ARG A 497 16.56 -0.73 21.52
N MET A 498 16.14 -1.02 22.75
CA MET A 498 15.47 -0.01 23.59
C MET A 498 16.41 1.14 23.94
N GLY A 499 17.67 0.87 24.29
CA GLY A 499 18.68 1.90 24.54
C GLY A 499 18.89 2.83 23.34
N LEU A 500 18.88 2.28 22.13
CA LEU A 500 19.01 3.06 20.90
C LEU A 500 17.79 3.96 20.66
N ARG A 501 16.58 3.45 20.91
CA ARG A 501 15.35 4.24 20.82
C ARG A 501 15.32 5.37 21.85
N ASP A 502 15.71 5.10 23.10
CA ASP A 502 15.86 6.13 24.15
C ASP A 502 16.86 7.20 23.74
N PHE A 503 17.97 6.83 23.10
CA PHE A 503 18.94 7.80 22.58
C PHE A 503 18.33 8.76 21.56
N TYR A 504 17.59 8.27 20.56
CA TYR A 504 16.95 9.13 19.57
C TYR A 504 15.81 9.97 20.14
N ALA A 505 15.01 9.41 21.06
CA ALA A 505 13.98 10.18 21.76
C ALA A 505 14.58 11.34 22.58
N ARG A 506 15.72 11.11 23.24
CA ARG A 506 16.45 12.16 23.96
C ARG A 506 17.14 13.15 23.02
N LEU A 507 17.67 12.69 21.89
CA LEU A 507 18.23 13.58 20.88
C LEU A 507 17.16 14.54 20.34
N ARG A 508 15.94 14.04 20.08
CA ARG A 508 14.80 14.88 19.71
C ARG A 508 14.50 15.93 20.79
N ALA A 509 14.35 15.50 22.04
CA ALA A 509 14.10 16.42 23.16
C ALA A 509 15.22 17.47 23.33
N HIS A 510 16.48 17.07 23.17
CA HIS A 510 17.63 17.97 23.23
C HIS A 510 17.60 19.00 22.09
N LEU A 511 17.31 18.58 20.86
CA LEU A 511 17.16 19.48 19.72
C LEU A 511 16.00 20.48 19.89
N ASP A 512 14.90 20.06 20.52
CA ASP A 512 13.78 20.95 20.83
C ASP A 512 14.16 21.99 21.90
N GLU A 513 15.07 21.65 22.82
CA GLU A 513 15.62 22.56 23.82
C GLU A 513 16.59 23.58 23.21
N VAL A 514 17.53 23.13 22.35
CA VAL A 514 18.55 24.02 21.76
C VAL A 514 18.06 24.76 20.51
N SER A 515 16.91 24.37 19.95
CA SER A 515 16.29 25.03 18.79
C SER A 515 14.77 25.17 18.93
N PRO A 516 14.27 25.91 19.95
CA PRO A 516 12.84 25.98 20.25
C PRO A 516 11.99 26.61 19.13
N ASP A 517 12.59 27.47 18.30
CA ASP A 517 11.91 28.19 17.21
C ASP A 517 12.00 27.46 15.86
N LYS A 518 12.75 26.36 15.77
CA LYS A 518 12.97 25.64 14.52
C LYS A 518 13.00 24.12 14.75
N TYR A 519 12.09 23.41 14.10
CA TYR A 519 12.16 21.95 14.03
C TYR A 519 13.35 21.52 13.16
N ILE A 520 14.36 20.89 13.79
CA ILE A 520 15.54 20.34 13.10
C ILE A 520 15.33 18.84 12.87
N PRO A 521 15.10 18.37 11.62
CA PRO A 521 14.90 16.96 11.34
C PRO A 521 16.15 16.13 11.60
N VAL A 522 15.95 14.88 12.00
CA VAL A 522 17.01 13.89 12.19
C VAL A 522 16.88 12.78 11.16
N SER A 523 17.95 12.51 10.42
CA SER A 523 18.04 11.36 9.52
C SER A 523 19.13 10.38 9.94
N VAL A 524 19.04 9.16 9.41
CA VAL A 524 19.95 8.06 9.72
C VAL A 524 20.38 7.31 8.47
N ASN A 525 21.58 6.73 8.49
CA ASN A 525 22.12 5.94 7.37
C ASN A 525 21.45 4.55 7.26
N ASN A 526 20.18 4.53 6.89
CA ASN A 526 19.31 3.35 6.90
C ASN A 526 18.42 3.30 5.64
N GLN A 527 17.76 2.16 5.42
CA GLN A 527 16.75 1.97 4.38
C GLN A 527 15.84 0.79 4.74
N PHE A 528 14.63 0.77 4.18
CA PHE A 528 13.65 -0.29 4.42
C PHE A 528 13.95 -1.58 3.62
N TYR A 529 14.94 -2.38 4.05
CA TYR A 529 15.28 -3.65 3.41
C TYR A 529 15.73 -4.73 4.40
N ARG A 530 15.84 -5.99 3.91
CA ARG A 530 16.39 -7.12 4.66
C ARG A 530 17.93 -7.10 4.60
N ARG A 531 18.60 -6.85 5.73
CA ARG A 531 20.05 -7.11 5.85
C ARG A 531 20.29 -8.62 6.01
N ALA A 532 20.91 -9.23 4.99
CA ALA A 532 21.11 -10.68 4.92
C ALA A 532 22.07 -11.27 5.98
N ALA A 533 22.88 -10.46 6.67
CA ALA A 533 24.03 -10.94 7.44
C ALA A 533 23.73 -11.40 8.88
N ASP A 534 22.54 -11.10 9.42
CA ASP A 534 22.29 -11.32 10.86
C ASP A 534 20.87 -11.72 11.26
N ARG A 535 19.88 -11.76 10.35
CA ARG A 535 18.48 -12.23 10.60
C ARG A 535 17.78 -11.56 11.81
N ARG A 536 18.40 -10.53 12.41
CA ARG A 536 18.01 -9.92 13.70
C ARG A 536 17.74 -8.42 13.56
N PHE A 537 18.03 -7.85 12.40
CA PHE A 537 17.92 -6.42 12.16
C PHE A 537 16.81 -6.09 11.19
N ARG A 538 16.06 -5.06 11.57
CA ARG A 538 14.91 -4.60 10.82
C ARG A 538 14.99 -3.10 10.77
N GLY A 539 15.13 -2.52 9.58
CA GLY A 539 15.37 -1.08 9.42
C GLY A 539 14.24 -0.18 9.95
N TYR A 540 13.11 -0.69 10.41
CA TYR A 540 11.95 0.13 10.77
C TYR A 540 11.84 0.47 12.26
N TYR A 541 12.60 -0.15 13.19
CA TYR A 541 12.33 0.00 14.63
C TYR A 541 12.64 1.40 15.19
N CYS A 542 13.21 2.31 14.39
CA CYS A 542 13.37 3.72 14.74
C CYS A 542 12.53 4.65 13.84
N ALA A 543 11.67 4.10 12.98
CA ALA A 543 10.88 4.87 12.02
C ALA A 543 10.02 5.97 12.66
N ASP A 544 9.58 5.78 13.90
CA ASP A 544 8.78 6.73 14.69
C ASP A 544 9.58 7.75 15.48
N VAL A 545 10.90 7.54 15.67
CA VAL A 545 11.78 8.41 16.47
C VAL A 545 12.84 9.14 15.65
N VAL A 546 12.81 8.99 14.33
CA VAL A 546 13.61 9.77 13.36
C VAL A 546 12.72 10.25 12.22
N ASP A 547 13.16 11.26 11.47
CA ASP A 547 12.35 11.94 10.47
C ASP A 547 12.41 11.29 9.10
N PHE A 548 13.59 10.87 8.64
CA PHE A 548 13.76 10.24 7.33
C PHE A 548 15.01 9.37 7.25
N PHE A 549 15.07 8.51 6.23
CA PHE A 549 16.17 7.57 6.01
C PHE A 549 17.01 7.96 4.80
N ILE A 550 18.34 7.77 4.90
CA ILE A 550 19.27 7.87 3.78
C ILE A 550 20.05 6.57 3.64
N GLY A 551 19.85 5.82 2.56
CA GLY A 551 20.39 4.47 2.40
C GLY A 551 21.35 4.32 1.22
N GLU A 552 22.41 3.54 1.38
CA GLU A 552 23.29 3.13 0.28
C GLU A 552 22.97 1.68 -0.15
N VAL A 553 22.76 1.45 -1.45
CA VAL A 553 22.44 0.13 -2.02
C VAL A 553 23.69 -0.48 -2.67
N SER A 554 24.11 -1.64 -2.15
CA SER A 554 25.23 -2.41 -2.71
C SER A 554 24.89 -3.00 -4.08
N GLN A 555 25.91 -3.28 -4.88
CA GLN A 555 25.76 -3.86 -6.22
C GLN A 555 24.91 -5.14 -6.23
N SER A 556 25.07 -6.00 -5.22
CA SER A 556 24.36 -7.28 -5.11
C SER A 556 22.85 -7.15 -4.89
N MET A 557 22.35 -5.94 -4.62
CA MET A 557 20.94 -5.64 -4.33
C MET A 557 20.32 -4.70 -5.37
N GLN A 558 20.98 -4.48 -6.51
CA GLN A 558 20.50 -3.56 -7.56
C GLN A 558 19.62 -4.28 -8.59
N ASP A 559 18.37 -4.49 -8.20
CA ASP A 559 17.28 -4.96 -9.05
C ASP A 559 15.99 -4.17 -8.78
N ALA A 560 15.02 -4.27 -9.69
CA ALA A 560 13.74 -3.56 -9.58
C ALA A 560 13.04 -3.83 -8.25
N ASN A 561 13.03 -5.11 -7.83
CA ASN A 561 12.31 -5.56 -6.64
C ASN A 561 12.85 -4.91 -5.37
N HIS A 562 14.16 -4.70 -5.24
CA HIS A 562 14.74 -4.01 -4.10
C HIS A 562 14.19 -2.59 -3.96
N PHE A 563 14.19 -1.80 -5.03
CA PHE A 563 13.73 -0.41 -5.00
C PHE A 563 12.22 -0.31 -4.83
N ILE A 564 11.46 -1.23 -5.44
CA ILE A 564 10.01 -1.33 -5.24
C ILE A 564 9.68 -1.64 -3.78
N HIS A 565 10.29 -2.68 -3.23
CA HIS A 565 10.11 -3.09 -1.84
C HIS A 565 10.45 -1.97 -0.85
N CYS A 566 11.63 -1.36 -0.99
CA CYS A 566 12.08 -0.31 -0.09
C CYS A 566 11.14 0.91 -0.13
N SER A 567 10.75 1.34 -1.33
CA SER A 567 9.86 2.51 -1.49
C SER A 567 8.45 2.21 -1.00
N LYS A 568 7.94 0.98 -1.19
CA LYS A 568 6.61 0.57 -0.71
C LYS A 568 6.55 0.45 0.81
N LEU A 569 7.63 0.04 1.46
CA LEU A 569 7.74 0.09 2.92
C LEU A 569 7.89 1.52 3.44
N ALA A 570 8.72 2.35 2.80
CA ALA A 570 8.84 3.77 3.14
C ALA A 570 7.47 4.47 3.06
N GLU A 571 6.73 4.19 1.97
CA GLU A 571 5.33 4.60 1.78
C GLU A 571 4.43 4.10 2.92
N GLY A 572 4.54 2.82 3.31
CA GLY A 572 3.72 2.20 4.36
C GLY A 572 3.99 2.72 5.77
N PHE A 573 5.26 2.93 6.13
CA PHE A 573 5.68 3.53 7.40
C PHE A 573 5.55 5.06 7.41
N ASP A 574 5.23 5.65 6.26
CA ASP A 574 5.14 7.08 6.06
C ASP A 574 6.43 7.82 6.45
N VAL A 575 7.59 7.23 6.13
CA VAL A 575 8.92 7.79 6.39
C VAL A 575 9.55 8.15 5.03
N PRO A 576 9.89 9.43 4.78
CA PRO A 576 10.64 9.79 3.59
C PRO A 576 11.95 9.00 3.50
N GLN A 577 12.33 8.59 2.29
CA GLN A 577 13.56 7.88 2.06
C GLN A 577 14.34 8.48 0.89
N VAL A 578 15.63 8.70 1.13
CA VAL A 578 16.63 9.03 0.11
C VAL A 578 17.49 7.80 -0.10
N MET A 579 17.60 7.33 -1.33
CA MET A 579 18.46 6.20 -1.68
C MET A 579 19.71 6.68 -2.43
N MET A 580 20.74 5.87 -2.43
CA MET A 580 21.88 5.99 -3.34
C MET A 580 22.26 4.59 -3.85
N SER A 581 22.10 4.37 -5.15
CA SER A 581 22.61 3.18 -5.80
C SER A 581 24.10 3.35 -6.10
N LYS A 582 24.96 2.42 -5.64
CA LYS A 582 26.39 2.42 -5.98
C LYS A 582 26.57 2.06 -7.46
N PRO A 583 27.04 2.98 -8.33
CA PRO A 583 26.92 2.80 -9.78
C PRO A 583 28.04 1.91 -10.36
N HIS A 584 28.15 0.67 -9.88
CA HIS A 584 29.04 -0.34 -10.47
C HIS A 584 28.58 -0.74 -11.88
N VAL A 585 27.27 -0.63 -12.17
CA VAL A 585 26.69 -0.75 -13.51
C VAL A 585 25.79 0.47 -13.72
N LEU A 586 26.20 1.40 -14.59
CA LEU A 586 25.53 2.69 -14.75
C LEU A 586 24.03 2.56 -15.09
N ALA A 587 23.69 1.74 -16.09
CA ALA A 587 22.31 1.56 -16.52
C ALA A 587 21.39 1.03 -15.41
N LYS A 588 21.88 0.11 -14.56
CA LYS A 588 21.14 -0.35 -13.37
C LYS A 588 20.91 0.76 -12.36
N ALA A 589 21.91 1.61 -12.14
CA ALA A 589 21.80 2.71 -11.20
C ALA A 589 20.86 3.82 -11.73
N GLN A 590 20.79 4.05 -13.04
CA GLN A 590 19.81 4.93 -13.68
C GLN A 590 18.38 4.37 -13.60
N ALA A 591 18.17 3.07 -13.85
CA ALA A 591 16.87 2.41 -13.66
C ALA A 591 16.40 2.45 -12.20
N ALA A 592 17.34 2.29 -11.26
CA ALA A 592 17.10 2.46 -9.82
C ALA A 592 16.64 3.88 -9.47
N LEU A 593 17.30 4.91 -10.04
CA LEU A 593 16.89 6.31 -9.89
C LEU A 593 15.45 6.49 -10.37
N ALA A 594 15.16 6.05 -11.59
CA ALA A 594 13.82 6.18 -12.19
C ALA A 594 12.73 5.50 -11.36
N THR A 595 13.00 4.29 -10.85
CA THR A 595 12.07 3.53 -10.00
C THR A 595 11.83 4.24 -8.66
N THR A 596 12.89 4.79 -8.06
CA THR A 596 12.81 5.49 -6.78
C THR A 596 11.91 6.73 -6.89
N TYR A 597 12.10 7.56 -7.92
CA TYR A 597 11.24 8.72 -8.18
C TYR A 597 9.81 8.33 -8.60
N ALA A 598 9.64 7.29 -9.42
CA ALA A 598 8.33 6.79 -9.83
C ALA A 598 7.45 6.36 -8.63
N LEU A 599 8.08 5.88 -7.57
CA LEU A 599 7.39 5.48 -6.33
C LEU A 599 7.27 6.62 -5.31
N GLY A 600 7.82 7.80 -5.60
CA GLY A 600 7.72 9.00 -4.74
C GLY A 600 8.80 9.08 -3.66
N SER A 601 9.88 8.31 -3.76
CA SER A 601 11.11 8.48 -2.97
C SER A 601 12.13 9.29 -3.78
N CYS A 602 13.23 9.73 -3.15
CA CYS A 602 14.28 10.48 -3.85
C CYS A 602 15.56 9.66 -3.97
N MET A 603 16.31 9.87 -5.05
CA MET A 603 17.65 9.30 -5.22
C MET A 603 18.68 10.42 -5.14
N ARG A 604 19.71 10.23 -4.31
CA ARG A 604 20.84 11.13 -4.15
C ARG A 604 21.71 11.13 -5.41
N VAL A 605 22.17 12.30 -5.84
CA VAL A 605 23.22 12.42 -6.86
C VAL A 605 24.46 11.63 -6.39
N PRO A 606 25.02 10.72 -7.21
CA PRO A 606 26.16 9.90 -6.83
C PRO A 606 27.49 10.68 -6.92
N TRP A 607 27.59 11.75 -6.15
CA TRP A 607 28.80 12.55 -5.97
C TRP A 607 29.47 12.21 -4.63
N ASP A 608 30.81 12.15 -4.62
CA ASP A 608 31.66 11.64 -3.53
C ASP A 608 31.10 10.36 -2.87
N ALA A 609 30.62 9.42 -3.70
CA ALA A 609 29.96 8.21 -3.25
C ALA A 609 30.98 7.16 -2.77
N TYR A 610 30.70 6.54 -1.63
CA TYR A 610 31.49 5.41 -1.11
C TYR A 610 31.29 4.16 -1.98
N MET A 611 32.39 3.51 -2.37
CA MET A 611 32.39 2.36 -3.29
C MET A 611 32.91 1.07 -2.63
N ASP A 612 32.64 0.92 -1.33
CA ASP A 612 33.11 -0.19 -0.50
C ASP A 612 34.63 -0.24 -0.30
N ASN A 613 35.09 -1.15 0.57
CA ASN A 613 36.51 -1.45 0.69
C ASN A 613 36.89 -2.49 -0.36
N ASP A 614 38.10 -2.37 -0.89
CA ASP A 614 38.71 -3.40 -1.73
C ASP A 614 38.78 -4.73 -0.94
N PRO A 615 38.22 -5.83 -1.47
CA PRO A 615 38.17 -7.10 -0.73
C PRO A 615 39.54 -7.69 -0.40
N ALA A 616 40.58 -7.40 -1.19
CA ALA A 616 41.92 -7.95 -1.02
C ALA A 616 42.75 -7.15 -0.01
N THR A 617 42.70 -5.82 -0.10
CA THR A 617 43.51 -4.93 0.76
C THR A 617 42.77 -4.46 2.01
N ARG A 618 41.43 -4.57 2.02
CA ARG A 618 40.52 -3.99 3.02
C ARG A 618 40.59 -2.46 3.14
N GLN A 619 41.28 -1.79 2.23
CA GLN A 619 41.33 -0.34 2.15
C GLN A 619 40.11 0.21 1.40
N PRO A 620 39.66 1.45 1.67
CA PRO A 620 38.58 2.07 0.91
C PRO A 620 38.88 2.14 -0.60
N ALA A 621 37.95 1.72 -1.45
CA ALA A 621 38.04 1.92 -2.88
C ALA A 621 37.94 3.41 -3.25
N PRO A 622 38.44 3.82 -4.43
CA PRO A 622 38.25 5.18 -4.92
C PRO A 622 36.79 5.61 -4.91
N ARG A 623 36.56 6.85 -4.49
CA ARG A 623 35.23 7.47 -4.49
C ARG A 623 34.69 7.63 -5.90
N TYR A 624 33.38 7.43 -6.07
CA TYR A 624 32.71 7.68 -7.34
C TYR A 624 32.18 9.12 -7.42
N TYR A 625 32.34 9.73 -8.60
CA TYR A 625 31.92 11.08 -8.91
C TYR A 625 31.12 11.04 -10.22
N GLY A 626 29.79 11.04 -10.12
CA GLY A 626 28.91 10.96 -11.28
C GLY A 626 29.11 12.11 -12.25
N GLU A 627 29.20 11.79 -13.54
CA GLU A 627 29.36 12.77 -14.61
C GLU A 627 28.02 13.39 -15.03
N LEU A 628 28.04 14.64 -15.49
CA LEU A 628 26.82 15.36 -15.87
C LEU A 628 26.15 14.72 -17.09
N ASN A 629 26.91 14.16 -18.03
CA ASN A 629 26.34 13.50 -19.22
C ASN A 629 25.53 12.24 -18.85
N ASP A 630 25.96 11.50 -17.82
CA ASP A 630 25.34 10.25 -17.40
C ASP A 630 24.10 10.49 -16.52
N TRP A 631 24.11 11.55 -15.73
CA TRP A 631 23.12 11.78 -14.66
C TRP A 631 22.26 13.02 -14.89
N GLY A 632 22.79 14.05 -15.54
CA GLY A 632 22.15 15.34 -15.79
C GLY A 632 20.77 15.20 -16.44
N PRO A 633 20.61 14.46 -17.56
CA PRO A 633 19.32 14.30 -18.22
C PRO A 633 18.20 13.78 -17.31
N PHE A 634 18.51 12.95 -16.30
CA PHE A 634 17.53 12.43 -15.35
C PHE A 634 17.13 13.47 -14.31
N TYR A 635 18.09 14.23 -13.78
CA TYR A 635 17.82 15.28 -12.80
C TYR A 635 17.18 16.52 -13.45
N ASP A 636 17.57 16.87 -14.68
CA ASP A 636 16.90 17.86 -15.51
C ASP A 636 15.43 17.47 -15.73
N PHE A 637 15.17 16.20 -16.02
CA PHE A 637 13.81 15.68 -16.21
C PHE A 637 12.96 15.84 -14.94
N VAL A 638 13.50 15.48 -13.76
CA VAL A 638 12.81 15.70 -12.48
C VAL A 638 12.54 17.19 -12.24
N HIS A 639 13.54 18.05 -12.47
CA HIS A 639 13.42 19.49 -12.27
C HIS A 639 12.38 20.13 -13.20
N GLN A 640 12.49 19.89 -14.51
CA GLN A 640 11.62 20.46 -15.54
C GLN A 640 10.17 19.97 -15.43
N HIS A 641 9.98 18.76 -14.90
CA HIS A 641 8.67 18.14 -14.75
C HIS A 641 8.23 17.95 -13.29
N ALA A 642 8.70 18.79 -12.36
CA ALA A 642 8.41 18.67 -10.91
C ALA A 642 6.92 18.45 -10.59
N ARG A 643 6.00 19.07 -11.36
CA ARG A 643 4.54 18.90 -11.22
C ARG A 643 4.03 17.46 -11.43
N LEU A 644 4.80 16.61 -12.11
CA LEU A 644 4.49 15.19 -12.31
C LEU A 644 4.90 14.34 -11.09
N PHE A 645 5.50 14.97 -10.07
CA PHE A 645 5.96 14.32 -8.84
C PHE A 645 5.28 14.92 -7.60
N ASP A 646 5.40 16.23 -7.38
CA ASP A 646 5.11 16.89 -6.09
C ASP A 646 3.66 16.78 -5.62
N ASP A 647 2.69 16.88 -6.54
CA ASP A 647 1.25 16.88 -6.21
C ASP A 647 0.58 15.54 -6.56
N THR A 648 1.37 14.48 -6.66
CA THR A 648 0.87 13.16 -7.08
C THR A 648 0.85 12.16 -5.93
N HIS A 649 -0.22 11.38 -5.86
CA HIS A 649 -0.43 10.35 -4.86
C HIS A 649 -0.36 8.96 -5.50
N PRO A 650 0.23 7.95 -4.83
CA PRO A 650 0.23 6.59 -5.36
C PRO A 650 -1.22 6.08 -5.52
N VAL A 651 -1.44 5.19 -6.47
CA VAL A 651 -2.70 4.45 -6.57
C VAL A 651 -2.44 3.02 -6.14
N ALA A 652 -3.45 2.36 -5.55
CA ALA A 652 -3.35 0.96 -5.18
C ALA A 652 -4.71 0.27 -5.35
N GLU A 653 -4.66 -0.95 -5.90
CA GLU A 653 -5.79 -1.87 -6.10
C GLU A 653 -5.97 -2.79 -4.91
N VAL A 654 -4.86 -3.14 -4.24
CA VAL A 654 -4.85 -4.07 -3.12
C VAL A 654 -4.01 -3.53 -1.95
N ALA A 655 -4.52 -3.72 -0.73
CA ALA A 655 -3.75 -3.51 0.49
C ALA A 655 -2.97 -4.78 0.85
N VAL A 656 -1.69 -4.66 1.20
CA VAL A 656 -0.86 -5.73 1.74
C VAL A 656 -0.62 -5.44 3.22
N ILE A 657 -1.33 -6.17 4.08
CA ILE A 657 -1.30 -5.99 5.53
C ILE A 657 -0.25 -6.95 6.10
N LEU A 658 0.68 -6.44 6.89
CA LEU A 658 1.72 -7.26 7.51
C LEU A 658 2.04 -6.80 8.92
N ASN A 659 2.26 -7.75 9.82
CA ASN A 659 2.89 -7.51 11.10
C ASN A 659 4.39 -7.34 10.85
N ALA A 660 4.87 -6.12 10.99
CA ALA A 660 6.27 -5.80 10.77
C ALA A 660 7.16 -6.36 11.87
N ASP A 661 6.66 -6.73 13.05
CA ASP A 661 7.42 -7.38 14.14
C ASP A 661 7.82 -8.84 13.83
N LEU A 662 7.25 -9.46 12.79
CA LEU A 662 7.56 -10.83 12.32
C LEU A 662 8.49 -10.87 11.10
N ASP A 663 9.32 -11.92 10.95
CA ASP A 663 10.29 -12.02 9.85
C ASP A 663 9.60 -12.44 8.54
N ASN A 664 8.78 -11.53 8.02
CA ASN A 664 7.98 -11.75 6.82
C ASN A 664 8.66 -11.25 5.55
N PHE A 665 9.91 -10.79 5.63
CA PHE A 665 10.58 -10.14 4.51
C PHE A 665 10.68 -11.03 3.27
N THR A 666 10.96 -12.33 3.44
CA THR A 666 11.04 -13.25 2.30
C THR A 666 9.68 -13.41 1.61
N SER A 667 8.62 -13.60 2.38
CA SER A 667 7.25 -13.74 1.85
C SER A 667 6.77 -12.43 1.23
N PHE A 668 7.06 -11.30 1.88
CA PHE A 668 6.73 -9.97 1.35
C PHE A 668 7.48 -9.69 0.05
N TRP A 669 8.77 -10.01 -0.01
CA TRP A 669 9.58 -9.83 -1.23
C TRP A 669 9.01 -10.64 -2.40
N SER A 670 8.70 -11.93 -2.17
CA SER A 670 8.10 -12.80 -3.18
C SER A 670 6.73 -12.29 -3.66
N LEU A 671 5.90 -11.79 -2.74
CA LEU A 671 4.61 -11.21 -3.08
C LEU A 671 4.76 -9.90 -3.87
N ALA A 672 5.60 -8.98 -3.40
CA ALA A 672 5.83 -7.68 -4.04
C ALA A 672 6.37 -7.84 -5.47
N ASP A 673 7.30 -8.77 -5.69
CA ASP A 673 7.80 -9.13 -7.02
C ASP A 673 6.68 -9.64 -7.95
N ARG A 674 5.83 -10.56 -7.48
CA ARG A 674 4.67 -11.04 -8.25
C ARG A 674 3.70 -9.91 -8.60
N LEU A 675 3.31 -9.10 -7.61
CA LEU A 675 2.40 -7.97 -7.83
C LEU A 675 2.98 -6.96 -8.84
N ALA A 676 4.27 -6.64 -8.72
CA ALA A 676 4.94 -5.74 -9.66
C ALA A 676 5.00 -6.30 -11.08
N ARG A 677 5.36 -7.58 -11.25
CA ARG A 677 5.37 -8.26 -12.56
C ARG A 677 3.99 -8.28 -13.21
N ASP A 678 2.95 -8.52 -12.41
CA ASP A 678 1.56 -8.51 -12.87
C ASP A 678 0.97 -7.10 -13.05
N GLN A 679 1.78 -6.06 -12.86
CA GLN A 679 1.41 -4.64 -12.95
C GLN A 679 0.29 -4.23 -11.97
N ILE A 680 0.16 -4.96 -10.86
CA ILE A 680 -0.82 -4.69 -9.81
C ILE A 680 -0.26 -3.61 -8.90
N GLN A 681 -0.98 -2.49 -8.81
CA GLN A 681 -0.67 -1.40 -7.91
C GLN A 681 -1.08 -1.80 -6.50
N PHE A 682 -0.18 -1.68 -5.52
CA PHE A 682 -0.46 -2.10 -4.14
C PHE A 682 0.04 -1.10 -3.10
N ARG A 683 -0.59 -1.14 -1.93
CA ARG A 683 -0.22 -0.35 -0.74
C ARG A 683 0.18 -1.30 0.37
N VAL A 684 1.33 -1.07 0.99
CA VAL A 684 1.71 -1.79 2.20
C VAL A 684 1.12 -1.08 3.42
N ILE A 685 0.52 -1.86 4.32
CA ILE A 685 0.01 -1.42 5.62
C ILE A 685 0.75 -2.23 6.68
N PRO A 686 1.91 -1.72 7.18
CA PRO A 686 2.59 -2.37 8.28
C PRO A 686 1.83 -2.12 9.58
N ALA A 687 1.86 -3.10 10.49
CA ALA A 687 1.51 -2.92 11.89
C ALA A 687 2.68 -3.31 12.77
N THR A 688 2.89 -2.58 13.85
CA THR A 688 3.90 -2.90 14.85
C THR A 688 3.40 -2.62 16.26
N SER A 689 3.87 -3.42 17.21
CA SER A 689 3.52 -3.33 18.63
C SER A 689 4.71 -3.61 19.55
N GLN A 690 5.78 -4.24 19.06
CA GLN A 690 6.90 -4.68 19.89
C GLN A 690 7.87 -3.55 20.27
N TYR A 691 8.32 -2.74 19.30
CA TYR A 691 9.34 -1.71 19.54
C TYR A 691 8.82 -0.30 19.29
N ASN A 692 8.04 -0.12 18.24
CA ASN A 692 7.25 1.07 17.97
C ASN A 692 5.78 0.64 17.81
N ARG A 693 4.86 1.57 18.05
CA ARG A 693 3.43 1.32 17.85
C ARG A 693 2.98 1.93 16.53
N LEU A 694 2.62 1.08 15.58
CA LEU A 694 1.91 1.43 14.35
C LEU A 694 0.60 0.62 14.29
N PRO A 695 -0.56 1.21 14.63
CA PRO A 695 -1.84 0.53 14.65
C PRO A 695 -2.41 0.28 13.26
N LEU A 696 -3.13 -0.84 13.11
CA LEU A 696 -4.02 -1.04 11.98
C LEU A 696 -5.21 -0.10 12.11
N ASN A 697 -5.46 0.65 11.03
CA ASN A 697 -6.60 1.54 10.93
C ASN A 697 -7.67 0.90 10.05
N ALA A 698 -8.83 0.57 10.62
CA ALA A 698 -9.94 -0.05 9.89
C ALA A 698 -10.43 0.83 8.73
N ASP A 699 -10.60 2.15 8.95
CA ASP A 699 -11.02 3.10 7.92
C ASP A 699 -10.06 3.15 6.73
N MET A 700 -8.76 2.97 6.99
CA MET A 700 -7.76 2.87 5.94
C MET A 700 -7.96 1.61 5.09
N ILE A 701 -8.16 0.45 5.72
CA ILE A 701 -8.35 -0.82 5.01
C ILE A 701 -9.67 -0.80 4.22
N LEU A 702 -10.72 -0.18 4.76
CA LEU A 702 -12.05 -0.04 4.13
C LEU A 702 -12.08 0.83 2.86
N LYS A 703 -10.97 1.50 2.52
CA LYS A 703 -10.80 2.20 1.23
C LYS A 703 -10.53 1.24 0.08
N PHE A 704 -10.00 0.05 0.38
CA PHE A 704 -9.72 -0.99 -0.60
C PHE A 704 -10.92 -1.94 -0.71
N SER A 705 -11.12 -2.53 -1.88
CA SER A 705 -12.04 -3.66 -2.01
C SER A 705 -11.34 -5.00 -1.78
N HIS A 706 -10.00 -5.03 -1.87
CA HIS A 706 -9.18 -6.22 -1.69
C HIS A 706 -8.03 -5.95 -0.73
N ALA A 707 -7.77 -6.90 0.17
CA ALA A 707 -6.63 -6.89 1.09
C ALA A 707 -5.98 -8.27 1.12
N ILE A 708 -4.66 -8.31 1.26
CA ILE A 708 -3.87 -9.52 1.48
C ILE A 708 -3.35 -9.45 2.90
N LEU A 709 -3.76 -10.40 3.73
CA LEU A 709 -3.21 -10.55 5.07
C LEU A 709 -1.97 -11.45 4.98
N LEU A 710 -0.79 -10.84 4.93
CA LEU A 710 0.47 -11.55 4.73
C LEU A 710 0.97 -12.25 6.00
N SER A 711 0.66 -11.68 7.16
CA SER A 711 1.05 -12.22 8.47
C SER A 711 -0.13 -12.92 9.13
N PRO A 712 0.09 -13.99 9.92
CA PRO A 712 -1.00 -14.64 10.64
C PRO A 712 -1.74 -13.66 11.56
N GLU A 713 -3.08 -13.75 11.60
CA GLU A 713 -3.93 -12.80 12.33
C GLU A 713 -3.64 -12.81 13.84
N GLU A 714 -3.30 -13.97 14.39
CA GLU A 714 -2.92 -14.16 15.79
C GLU A 714 -1.62 -13.45 16.17
N SER A 715 -0.80 -13.07 15.19
CA SER A 715 0.44 -12.35 15.44
C SER A 715 0.23 -10.87 15.79
N PHE A 716 -0.92 -10.30 15.42
CA PHE A 716 -1.25 -8.91 15.71
C PHE A 716 -1.70 -8.76 17.17
N CYS A 717 -1.51 -7.57 17.73
CA CYS A 717 -2.01 -7.27 19.06
C CYS A 717 -3.55 -7.22 19.07
N GLU A 718 -4.14 -7.21 20.27
CA GLU A 718 -5.61 -7.28 20.41
C GLU A 718 -6.35 -6.14 19.71
N GLU A 719 -5.85 -4.90 19.81
CA GLU A 719 -6.41 -3.74 19.13
C GLU A 719 -6.41 -3.90 17.60
N ASP A 720 -5.30 -4.39 17.04
CA ASP A 720 -5.15 -4.60 15.60
C ASP A 720 -6.06 -5.75 15.10
N ARG A 721 -6.25 -6.80 15.90
CA ARG A 721 -7.22 -7.88 15.60
C ARG A 721 -8.66 -7.37 15.62
N GLN A 722 -9.00 -6.47 16.55
CA GLN A 722 -10.33 -5.85 16.58
C GLN A 722 -10.57 -4.97 15.34
N ALA A 723 -9.55 -4.23 14.89
CA ALA A 723 -9.63 -3.48 13.64
C ALA A 723 -9.86 -4.40 12.43
N LEU A 724 -9.13 -5.52 12.32
CA LEU A 724 -9.33 -6.52 11.26
C LEU A 724 -10.73 -7.16 11.32
N ALA A 725 -11.20 -7.51 12.52
CA ALA A 725 -12.53 -8.06 12.72
C ALA A 725 -13.63 -7.09 12.28
N SER A 726 -13.50 -5.80 12.61
CA SER A 726 -14.44 -4.76 12.15
C SER A 726 -14.44 -4.63 10.62
N VAL A 727 -13.27 -4.68 9.97
CA VAL A 727 -13.18 -4.67 8.51
C VAL A 727 -13.91 -5.88 7.92
N ARG A 728 -13.70 -7.09 8.46
CA ARG A 728 -14.39 -8.31 8.00
C ARG A 728 -15.90 -8.21 8.17
N GLN A 729 -16.37 -7.72 9.31
CA GLN A 729 -17.80 -7.52 9.60
C GLN A 729 -18.48 -6.53 8.65
N SER A 730 -17.74 -5.56 8.11
CA SER A 730 -18.29 -4.64 7.10
C SER A 730 -18.63 -5.33 5.78
N LEU A 731 -18.00 -6.49 5.49
CA LEU A 731 -18.04 -7.19 4.21
C LEU A 731 -17.56 -6.36 3.01
N ARG A 732 -16.99 -5.18 3.24
CA ARG A 732 -16.59 -4.25 2.18
C ARG A 732 -15.25 -4.60 1.52
N VAL A 733 -14.48 -5.49 2.15
CA VAL A 733 -13.11 -5.86 1.76
C VAL A 733 -13.02 -7.36 1.66
N ARG A 734 -12.56 -7.85 0.52
CA ARG A 734 -12.20 -9.24 0.31
C ARG A 734 -10.77 -9.49 0.78
N PHE A 735 -10.61 -10.40 1.72
CA PHE A 735 -9.29 -10.87 2.13
C PHE A 735 -8.84 -12.02 1.21
N LEU A 736 -7.71 -11.83 0.55
CA LEU A 736 -7.08 -12.78 -0.36
C LEU A 736 -5.90 -13.46 0.34
N SER A 737 -5.71 -14.75 0.09
CA SER A 737 -4.47 -15.44 0.44
C SER A 737 -3.30 -14.93 -0.42
N PRO A 738 -2.07 -14.82 0.11
CA PRO A 738 -0.89 -14.46 -0.66
C PRO A 738 -0.61 -15.39 -1.85
N ASP A 739 -1.12 -16.62 -1.84
CA ASP A 739 -0.88 -17.62 -2.88
C ASP A 739 -1.97 -17.68 -3.95
N GLU A 740 -3.05 -16.90 -3.81
CA GLU A 740 -4.11 -16.78 -4.83
C GLU A 740 -3.65 -16.06 -6.10
N ASP A 741 -4.36 -16.30 -7.21
CA ASP A 741 -4.24 -15.50 -8.44
C ASP A 741 -4.91 -14.13 -8.26
N ILE A 742 -4.13 -13.18 -7.73
CA ILE A 742 -4.58 -11.82 -7.42
C ILE A 742 -4.99 -11.08 -8.70
N ALA A 743 -4.27 -11.27 -9.82
CA ALA A 743 -4.60 -10.64 -11.09
C ALA A 743 -5.98 -11.08 -11.58
N ALA A 744 -6.27 -12.38 -11.53
CA ALA A 744 -7.58 -12.91 -11.92
C ALA A 744 -8.69 -12.42 -10.97
N ALA A 745 -8.42 -12.33 -9.66
CA ALA A 745 -9.37 -11.76 -8.69
C ALA A 745 -9.74 -10.30 -9.04
N LEU A 746 -8.75 -9.44 -9.27
CA LEU A 746 -8.96 -8.03 -9.64
C LEU A 746 -9.65 -7.88 -11.00
N ASN A 747 -9.32 -8.74 -11.97
CA ASN A 747 -9.98 -8.76 -13.28
C ASN A 747 -11.48 -9.11 -13.17
N ARG A 748 -11.83 -10.13 -12.37
CA ARG A 748 -13.24 -10.52 -12.15
C ARG A 748 -14.04 -9.39 -11.51
N ALA A 749 -13.43 -8.68 -10.57
CA ALA A 749 -14.03 -7.50 -9.93
C ALA A 749 -14.06 -6.26 -10.85
N GLY A 750 -13.37 -6.28 -12.00
CA GLY A 750 -13.21 -5.10 -12.86
C GLY A 750 -12.35 -4.00 -12.21
N GLU A 751 -11.57 -4.34 -11.20
CA GLU A 751 -10.77 -3.37 -10.45
C GLU A 751 -9.39 -3.16 -11.07
N LYS A 752 -8.93 -4.11 -11.91
CA LYS A 752 -7.62 -4.03 -12.55
C LYS A 752 -7.40 -2.68 -13.26
N LEU A 753 -6.38 -1.93 -12.85
CA LEU A 753 -6.14 -0.57 -13.33
C LEU A 753 -5.53 -0.54 -14.73
N LEU A 754 -4.58 -1.42 -14.99
CA LEU A 754 -3.92 -1.49 -16.28
C LEU A 754 -3.40 -2.89 -16.59
N HIS A 755 -3.20 -3.13 -17.88
CA HIS A 755 -2.34 -4.17 -18.41
C HIS A 755 -1.23 -3.50 -19.23
N LEU A 756 -0.02 -4.03 -19.14
CA LEU A 756 1.10 -3.57 -19.95
C LEU A 756 1.36 -4.62 -21.03
N GLU A 757 1.23 -4.19 -22.29
CA GLU A 757 1.62 -4.98 -23.45
C GLU A 757 3.02 -4.48 -23.87
N GLY A 758 4.04 -5.28 -23.53
CA GLY A 758 5.44 -4.93 -23.71
C GLY A 758 6.36 -6.04 -23.19
N PRO A 759 7.68 -5.83 -23.20
CA PRO A 759 8.63 -6.81 -22.67
C PRO A 759 8.50 -6.94 -21.15
N ASP A 760 8.89 -8.11 -20.64
CA ASP A 760 9.09 -8.33 -19.21
C ASP A 760 10.06 -7.28 -18.63
N ASN A 761 10.01 -7.01 -17.32
CA ASN A 761 10.84 -6.01 -16.64
C ASN A 761 10.66 -4.55 -17.08
N VAL A 762 9.57 -4.23 -17.78
CA VAL A 762 9.03 -2.86 -17.83
C VAL A 762 7.92 -2.75 -16.81
N TYR A 763 8.01 -1.75 -15.93
CA TYR A 763 7.07 -1.54 -14.83
C TYR A 763 6.31 -0.23 -15.01
N ALA A 764 5.00 -0.29 -14.81
CA ALA A 764 4.12 0.87 -14.79
C ALA A 764 3.71 1.20 -13.35
N PHE A 765 4.03 2.40 -12.89
CA PHE A 765 3.63 2.90 -11.57
C PHE A 765 2.63 4.03 -11.71
N VAL A 766 1.41 3.80 -11.22
CA VAL A 766 0.29 4.74 -11.35
C VAL A 766 0.25 5.69 -10.17
N ARG A 767 0.20 6.98 -10.48
CA ARG A 767 -0.02 8.07 -9.54
C ARG A 767 -1.16 8.95 -10.04
N THR A 768 -1.78 9.69 -9.13
CA THR A 768 -2.92 10.55 -9.45
C THR A 768 -2.79 11.91 -8.78
N ARG A 769 -3.36 12.92 -9.42
CA ARG A 769 -3.56 14.26 -8.89
C ARG A 769 -4.95 14.75 -9.32
N PRO A 770 -5.48 15.84 -8.76
CA PRO A 770 -6.75 16.38 -9.23
C PRO A 770 -6.75 16.54 -10.76
N ASN A 771 -7.76 15.97 -11.42
CA ASN A 771 -7.97 16.05 -12.87
C ASN A 771 -6.85 15.45 -13.75
N SER A 772 -5.99 14.58 -13.20
CA SER A 772 -4.95 13.92 -14.00
C SER A 772 -4.43 12.62 -13.37
N ALA A 773 -4.09 11.65 -14.22
CA ALA A 773 -3.30 10.48 -13.85
C ALA A 773 -1.89 10.57 -14.48
N VAL A 774 -0.91 10.06 -13.75
CA VAL A 774 0.51 10.03 -14.15
C VAL A 774 0.98 8.59 -14.04
N ILE A 775 1.47 8.01 -15.13
CA ILE A 775 1.95 6.64 -15.19
C ILE A 775 3.44 6.68 -15.52
N HIS A 776 4.29 6.33 -14.56
CA HIS A 776 5.72 6.19 -14.81
C HIS A 776 5.97 4.82 -15.43
N LEU A 777 6.70 4.78 -16.54
CA LEU A 777 7.20 3.58 -17.18
C LEU A 777 8.70 3.48 -16.90
N VAL A 778 9.14 2.39 -16.27
CA VAL A 778 10.56 2.17 -15.97
C VAL A 778 11.02 0.85 -16.55
N ASN A 779 12.06 0.89 -17.38
CA ASN A 779 12.64 -0.27 -18.03
C ASN A 779 13.87 -0.77 -17.25
N TRP A 780 13.81 -2.04 -16.83
CA TRP A 780 14.89 -2.75 -16.15
C TRP A 780 15.59 -3.79 -17.02
N ASN A 781 15.30 -3.84 -18.33
CA ASN A 781 16.11 -4.60 -19.29
C ASN A 781 17.39 -3.83 -19.57
N VAL A 782 18.36 -3.98 -18.65
CA VAL A 782 19.61 -3.25 -18.66
C VAL A 782 20.78 -4.20 -18.78
N ALA A 783 21.61 -3.99 -19.80
CA ALA A 783 22.87 -4.69 -20.01
C ALA A 783 24.06 -3.80 -19.58
N ALA A 784 25.28 -4.35 -19.63
CA ALA A 784 26.49 -3.61 -19.23
C ALA A 784 26.77 -2.39 -20.14
N ASN A 785 26.29 -2.42 -21.38
CA ASN A 785 26.46 -1.39 -22.40
C ASN A 785 25.31 -0.38 -22.47
N GLY A 786 24.27 -0.51 -21.64
CA GLY A 786 23.12 0.39 -21.64
C GLY A 786 21.77 -0.33 -21.50
N PRO A 787 20.66 0.42 -21.40
CA PRO A 787 19.31 -0.12 -21.48
C PRO A 787 18.97 -0.56 -22.92
N ASP A 788 18.18 -1.63 -23.06
CA ASP A 788 17.53 -1.94 -24.33
C ASP A 788 16.42 -0.93 -24.61
N ALA A 789 16.32 -0.42 -25.83
CA ALA A 789 15.23 0.46 -26.24
C ALA A 789 14.06 -0.36 -26.81
N PHE A 790 12.85 -0.12 -26.30
CA PHE A 790 11.64 -0.77 -26.81
C PHE A 790 10.68 0.22 -27.41
N HIS A 791 10.13 -0.13 -28.58
CA HIS A 791 9.11 0.63 -29.27
C HIS A 791 7.73 -0.01 -29.08
N TYR A 792 6.68 0.81 -29.13
CA TYR A 792 5.28 0.38 -29.13
C TYR A 792 4.84 -0.35 -27.84
N VAL A 793 5.43 -0.01 -26.70
CA VAL A 793 4.91 -0.44 -25.39
C VAL A 793 3.54 0.18 -25.18
N THR A 794 2.54 -0.65 -24.93
CA THR A 794 1.13 -0.24 -24.90
C THR A 794 0.52 -0.41 -23.51
N LEU A 795 0.03 0.69 -22.95
CA LEU A 795 -0.80 0.70 -21.76
C LEU A 795 -2.24 0.42 -22.16
N GLN A 796 -2.80 -0.65 -21.61
CA GLN A 796 -4.20 -1.03 -21.76
C GLN A 796 -4.92 -0.67 -20.46
N LEU A 797 -5.80 0.32 -20.49
CA LEU A 797 -6.46 0.89 -19.32
C LEU A 797 -7.96 0.49 -19.31
N PRO A 798 -8.38 -0.52 -18.52
CA PRO A 798 -9.78 -0.92 -18.44
C PRO A 798 -10.67 0.20 -17.90
N GLN A 799 -11.96 0.11 -18.21
CA GLN A 799 -12.99 1.08 -17.80
C GLN A 799 -12.65 2.52 -18.25
N PRO A 800 -12.79 2.84 -19.55
CA PRO A 800 -12.28 4.09 -20.12
C PRO A 800 -12.80 5.35 -19.42
N LYS A 801 -14.03 5.32 -18.90
CA LYS A 801 -14.62 6.42 -18.11
C LYS A 801 -13.81 6.79 -16.86
N ARG A 802 -13.08 5.84 -16.25
CA ARG A 802 -12.18 6.06 -15.11
C ARG A 802 -11.04 7.03 -15.45
N TRP A 803 -10.69 7.12 -16.73
CA TRP A 803 -9.58 7.92 -17.25
C TRP A 803 -10.05 9.18 -17.98
N GLY A 804 -11.33 9.53 -17.84
CA GLY A 804 -11.97 10.67 -18.49
C GLY A 804 -12.65 10.32 -19.83
N GLU A 805 -13.68 11.10 -20.19
CA GLU A 805 -14.41 10.89 -21.45
C GLU A 805 -13.57 11.29 -22.67
N ALA A 806 -12.77 12.34 -22.56
CA ALA A 806 -11.89 12.84 -23.63
C ALA A 806 -10.47 13.19 -23.13
N PRO A 807 -9.69 12.23 -22.59
CA PRO A 807 -8.37 12.52 -22.05
C PRO A 807 -7.40 13.08 -23.08
N THR A 808 -6.60 14.05 -22.65
CA THR A 808 -5.37 14.45 -23.36
C THR A 808 -4.22 13.62 -22.84
N VAL A 809 -3.43 13.01 -23.72
CA VAL A 809 -2.30 12.16 -23.31
C VAL A 809 -0.98 12.77 -23.78
N THR A 810 -0.03 12.91 -22.86
CA THR A 810 1.32 13.42 -23.13
C THR A 810 2.36 12.45 -22.57
N TYR A 811 3.40 12.16 -23.34
CA TYR A 811 4.53 11.34 -22.92
C TYR A 811 5.80 12.19 -22.79
N CYS A 812 6.46 12.12 -21.64
CA CYS A 812 7.69 12.84 -21.34
C CYS A 812 8.81 11.83 -21.01
N GLU A 813 10.04 12.10 -21.43
CA GLU A 813 11.20 11.24 -21.16
C GLU A 813 12.47 12.07 -20.89
N PRO A 814 13.46 11.54 -20.15
CA PRO A 814 14.74 12.20 -19.93
C PRO A 814 15.44 12.62 -21.22
N GLY A 815 16.06 13.81 -21.21
CA GLY A 815 16.75 14.37 -22.38
C GLY A 815 15.86 15.06 -23.41
N ARG A 816 14.53 15.09 -23.22
CA ARG A 816 13.60 15.90 -24.05
C ARG A 816 12.91 16.98 -23.23
N SER A 817 12.97 18.22 -23.72
CA SER A 817 12.38 19.37 -23.05
C SER A 817 10.86 19.53 -23.25
N SER A 818 10.27 18.83 -24.22
CA SER A 818 8.84 18.92 -24.53
C SER A 818 8.21 17.53 -24.60
N GLY A 819 7.05 17.38 -23.98
CA GLY A 819 6.26 16.16 -24.05
C GLY A 819 5.70 15.90 -25.46
N ILE A 820 5.58 14.62 -25.80
CA ILE A 820 5.02 14.11 -27.04
C ILE A 820 3.52 13.89 -26.84
N LYS A 821 2.67 14.52 -27.64
CA LYS A 821 1.23 14.23 -27.62
C LYS A 821 0.97 12.84 -28.19
N ILE A 822 0.17 12.05 -27.49
CA ILE A 822 -0.27 10.73 -27.94
C ILE A 822 -1.78 10.79 -28.13
N GLU A 823 -2.26 10.31 -29.28
CA GLU A 823 -3.68 10.09 -29.51
C GLU A 823 -4.04 8.69 -28.99
N PRO A 824 -4.89 8.57 -27.95
CA PRO A 824 -5.23 7.26 -27.39
C PRO A 824 -6.28 6.53 -28.25
N GLU A 825 -6.15 5.21 -28.37
CA GLU A 825 -7.16 4.36 -29.03
C GLU A 825 -8.31 4.09 -28.05
N ARG A 826 -9.54 4.31 -28.49
CA ARG A 826 -10.74 4.16 -27.65
C ARG A 826 -11.52 2.92 -28.04
N HIS A 827 -11.78 2.08 -27.05
CA HIS A 827 -12.64 0.91 -27.18
C HIS A 827 -13.75 0.96 -26.12
N ALA A 828 -14.80 0.17 -26.30
CA ALA A 828 -15.94 0.15 -25.37
C ALA A 828 -15.52 -0.27 -23.94
N SER A 829 -14.55 -1.18 -23.81
CA SER A 829 -14.09 -1.73 -22.53
C SER A 829 -12.79 -1.12 -22.01
N MET A 830 -12.04 -0.37 -22.82
CA MET A 830 -10.69 0.10 -22.47
C MET A 830 -10.21 1.31 -23.29
N LEU A 831 -9.23 2.02 -22.73
CA LEU A 831 -8.42 3.03 -23.42
C LEU A 831 -7.01 2.44 -23.66
N ARG A 832 -6.47 2.52 -24.88
CA ARG A 832 -5.08 2.10 -25.16
C ARG A 832 -4.20 3.29 -25.45
N ILE A 833 -2.99 3.29 -24.88
CA ILE A 833 -1.98 4.33 -25.07
C ILE A 833 -0.67 3.65 -25.44
N THR A 834 -0.18 3.91 -26.65
CA THR A 834 1.07 3.32 -27.15
C THR A 834 2.17 4.36 -27.13
N VAL A 835 3.22 4.14 -26.32
CA VAL A 835 4.37 5.05 -26.27
C VAL A 835 5.32 4.79 -27.43
N PRO A 836 5.96 5.82 -28.00
CA PRO A 836 6.80 5.67 -29.18
C PRO A 836 8.08 4.86 -28.89
N GLN A 837 8.66 5.07 -27.72
CA GLN A 837 9.86 4.38 -27.26
C GLN A 837 9.96 4.49 -25.73
N ILE A 838 10.58 3.50 -25.10
CA ILE A 838 11.07 3.58 -23.72
C ILE A 838 12.51 3.05 -23.68
N GLU A 839 13.45 3.88 -23.22
CA GLU A 839 14.85 3.47 -22.97
C GLU A 839 15.03 3.09 -21.51
N THR A 840 15.05 4.06 -20.59
CA THR A 840 15.13 3.79 -19.14
C THR A 840 13.86 4.22 -18.41
N TRP A 841 13.38 5.43 -18.70
CA TRP A 841 12.30 6.06 -17.96
C TRP A 841 11.44 6.94 -18.85
N GLY A 842 10.14 6.91 -18.64
CA GLY A 842 9.20 7.84 -19.25
C GLY A 842 7.97 8.02 -18.37
N ILE A 843 7.21 9.07 -18.63
CA ILE A 843 6.00 9.40 -17.89
C ILE A 843 4.88 9.69 -18.88
N VAL A 844 3.79 8.92 -18.77
CA VAL A 844 2.53 9.19 -19.48
C VAL A 844 1.64 10.00 -18.54
N GLU A 845 1.35 11.23 -18.91
CA GLU A 845 0.34 12.06 -18.27
C GLU A 845 -0.99 11.96 -19.03
N ILE A 846 -2.05 11.63 -18.31
CA ILE A 846 -3.43 11.61 -18.78
C ILE A 846 -4.14 12.78 -18.10
N GLY A 847 -4.47 13.82 -18.86
CA GLY A 847 -5.26 14.95 -18.41
C GLY A 847 -6.75 14.66 -18.56
N VAL A 848 -7.53 14.81 -17.49
CA VAL A 848 -8.98 14.61 -17.48
C VAL A 848 -9.64 16.00 -17.51
N LYS A 849 -10.40 16.29 -18.57
CA LYS A 849 -11.25 17.49 -18.58
C LYS A 849 -12.45 17.26 -17.66
N GLU A 850 -12.71 18.18 -16.74
CA GLU A 850 -14.01 18.22 -16.06
C GLU A 850 -15.10 18.47 -17.12
N ASN A 851 -16.19 17.71 -17.03
CA ASN A 851 -17.43 18.08 -17.70
C ASN A 851 -17.92 19.36 -16.99
N THR A 852 -17.61 20.52 -17.55
CA THR A 852 -18.39 21.73 -17.28
C THR A 852 -19.77 21.50 -17.88
N GLU A 853 -20.70 20.99 -17.07
CA GLU A 853 -22.13 21.13 -17.33
C GLU A 853 -22.58 22.57 -17.07
#